data_AF-A0A6L7II26-F1
#
_entry.id   AF-A0A6L7II26-F1
#
_cell.length_a   1.000
_cell.length_b   1.000
_cell.length_c   1.000
_cell.angle_alpha   90.00
_cell.angle_beta   90.00
_cell.angle_gamma   90.00
#
_symmetry.space_group_name_H-M   'P 1'
#
loop_
_entity.id
_entity.type
_entity.pdbx_description
1 polymer ?
#
loop_
_entity_poly.entity_id
_entity_poly.type
_entity_poly.pdbx_seq_one_letter_code
_entity_poly.pdbx_strand_id
1 'polypeptide(L)'
;MMETIKQEIGKEYNPFKTEDKHYFGGFFNLADNNIKEAFNEVSIRLSQKGASPKTLIEKYTKENVSLVDYERFVILLSDYFPIIKEIDQINKDEKDNKGILIPKTKNDRIKDFEVILVSMIDAIENLRNYYTHFYHESIEIDNKMFYFLDKVLFKTVLDTKRNYLKEDKTKEMIKNTLKEDFNKIFNLKVDEYLTKDNLTSKKIKKARKYGNSFDIGLTKEITASIYNDAIKYFTYDKNEKSILSDSRKTAFNERDYFYRDKNFDLPISSSGIIFLLSCFLNRKEIEDLKSNIKGYKGKVTKNEEPTLEKNSIRFMTTHRIYSIWHYKGLKNKIKTSESATKETLLMQMIDEVSKVPNVVYQNLSKDLKDSFIEDWNEYYKHNEENTENTINSKVIHSIVRRRYKDKFNYFAIRFLDEFVNFPSLRFQVYLGNYLVDSRPKESANVITEREIKKKIFVFGKLNEVNQLKNDFFSKIEEDKLETNLEVFPNPSYHFPMENSEELKSANKIGIYLSDIENLLEPFKKHLNKNTSQEKISLIEDITQQNENIKIGQPLAYLSMNDIHSVIFEVLKNPIIKDGKIDGKSVEKKIKNQIYKQINEIKNKKEESKIIKNFRKKTESDLDLKKMIDDLIKEIKITDDKIKKLDENKKEYFDYQKNKTAKKRNYILQNSEKGEIATWLANDIKRFFPKEFKEKWKGYHHRELQLSIAYYDTQKQNVKLLLYGLDYRKEIPMLDFSKPNFLDFYEYYLKKRKPQLYNLLSDLEKLERGESINKEMLLSKYFKLFRKSNYQNKSLDDKINTALANPIFIERGFMDGNPTVIPNTTIKGNESRFANWFVAYKQFDEYQKFYNTEEYFLELKDKTPNEIKKIQSQIYTQKKNDWAIWKMISYIFKDIFNQDLQNVSLSELYQNREQRLENEKKSKEGERKQNFFWNKTVDLQLNNKINIPEVKLKDIGNFRKYEKDERIKVFLSYNDITDWMAYLPNDWQEKHTIKPINVIDIQIDKYEKIRQHHLLKEVQNLESEIYNKAINKEELLQEDIKGNKNPNFKKYIVNGLLKQIKGLNVENFKIPNSDKEFNALSEETLRSYTELEQKVTLLVLIRNKFAHNQLPNKDVYAFTQSIRKRQKNETYAEYYFNLFEKIRGEI
;
A
#
# COMPACT_ATOMS: atom_id res chain seq x y z
N MET A 1 43.87 2.85 -22.03
CA MET A 1 43.03 3.81 -22.77
C MET A 1 42.12 4.51 -21.78
N MET A 2 42.44 5.78 -21.47
CA MET A 2 41.62 6.66 -20.65
C MET A 2 40.51 7.24 -21.54
N GLU A 3 39.32 6.66 -21.48
CA GLU A 3 38.10 7.39 -21.83
C GLU A 3 37.47 7.87 -20.53
N THR A 4 37.58 9.18 -20.31
CA THR A 4 36.82 9.93 -19.34
C THR A 4 35.34 9.62 -19.52
N ILE A 5 34.71 9.14 -18.45
CA ILE A 5 33.27 8.90 -18.33
C ILE A 5 32.56 10.26 -18.40
N LYS A 6 32.43 10.80 -19.62
CA LYS A 6 31.32 11.68 -19.96
C LYS A 6 30.09 10.77 -19.98
N GLN A 7 29.03 11.16 -19.27
CA GLN A 7 27.70 10.62 -19.55
C GLN A 7 27.49 10.76 -21.07
N GLU A 8 27.52 9.64 -21.79
CA GLU A 8 27.21 9.63 -23.21
C GLU A 8 25.90 10.38 -23.40
N ILE A 9 25.92 11.35 -24.31
CA ILE A 9 24.72 11.97 -24.85
C ILE A 9 23.81 10.81 -25.29
N GLY A 10 22.68 10.63 -24.58
CA GLY A 10 21.97 9.35 -24.50
C GLY A 10 21.70 8.72 -25.87
N LYS A 11 22.32 7.56 -26.11
CA LYS A 11 22.09 6.70 -27.28
C LYS A 11 20.59 6.39 -27.37
N GLU A 12 20.01 6.60 -28.54
CA GLU A 12 18.61 6.31 -28.81
C GLU A 12 18.46 4.86 -29.28
N TYR A 13 17.52 4.12 -28.70
CA TYR A 13 17.26 2.71 -29.04
C TYR A 13 15.94 2.57 -29.80
N ASN A 14 15.94 1.71 -30.83
CA ASN A 14 14.77 1.39 -31.64
C ASN A 14 14.29 -0.05 -31.36
N PRO A 15 13.03 -0.27 -30.93
CA PRO A 15 12.53 -1.60 -30.61
C PRO A 15 12.51 -2.58 -31.80
N PHE A 16 12.58 -2.08 -33.03
CA PHE A 16 12.49 -2.92 -34.24
C PHE A 16 13.84 -3.18 -34.90
N LYS A 17 14.96 -2.89 -34.23
CA LYS A 17 16.31 -3.15 -34.74
C LYS A 17 16.96 -4.35 -34.04
N THR A 18 17.57 -5.23 -34.84
CA THR A 18 18.27 -6.43 -34.35
C THR A 18 19.41 -6.05 -33.40
N GLU A 19 20.14 -4.99 -33.73
CA GLU A 19 21.24 -4.47 -32.92
C GLU A 19 20.79 -4.00 -31.54
N ASP A 20 19.54 -3.59 -31.36
CA ASP A 20 19.00 -3.04 -30.12
C ASP A 20 18.19 -4.06 -29.30
N LYS A 21 18.05 -5.31 -29.75
CA LYS A 21 17.24 -6.34 -29.05
C LYS A 21 17.65 -6.53 -27.59
N HIS A 22 18.96 -6.51 -27.33
CA HIS A 22 19.54 -6.63 -25.99
C HIS A 22 18.99 -5.60 -24.98
N TYR A 23 18.75 -4.36 -25.42
CA TYR A 23 18.24 -3.28 -24.57
C TYR A 23 16.82 -3.59 -24.10
N PHE A 24 15.91 -3.89 -25.02
CA PHE A 24 14.51 -4.22 -24.71
C PHE A 24 14.40 -5.56 -23.97
N GLY A 25 15.19 -6.56 -24.34
CA GLY A 25 15.27 -7.86 -23.65
C GLY A 25 15.62 -7.72 -22.17
N GLY A 26 16.50 -6.76 -21.85
CA GLY A 26 16.83 -6.40 -20.46
C GLY A 26 15.64 -5.91 -19.65
N PHE A 27 14.74 -5.12 -20.22
CA PHE A 27 13.52 -4.64 -19.55
C PHE A 27 12.40 -5.67 -19.50
N PHE A 28 12.24 -6.50 -20.54
CA PHE A 28 11.29 -7.62 -20.51
C PHE A 28 11.67 -8.65 -19.44
N ASN A 29 12.97 -8.90 -19.23
CA ASN A 29 13.45 -9.72 -18.11
C ASN A 29 13.05 -9.14 -16.74
N LEU A 30 13.17 -7.82 -16.55
CA LEU A 30 12.74 -7.16 -15.30
C LEU A 30 11.23 -7.28 -15.10
N ALA A 31 10.43 -7.07 -16.15
CA ALA A 31 8.99 -7.21 -16.09
C ALA A 31 8.55 -8.62 -15.70
N ASP A 32 9.15 -9.66 -16.31
CA ASP A 32 8.89 -11.06 -15.99
C ASP A 32 9.27 -11.40 -14.53
N ASN A 33 10.42 -10.93 -14.06
CA ASN A 33 10.84 -11.12 -12.65
C ASN A 33 9.86 -10.43 -11.69
N ASN A 34 9.46 -9.19 -11.97
CA ASN A 34 8.48 -8.46 -11.14
C ASN A 34 7.12 -9.20 -11.08
N ILE A 35 6.67 -9.79 -12.19
CA ILE A 35 5.47 -10.64 -12.25
C ILE A 35 5.64 -11.84 -11.31
N LYS A 36 6.73 -12.61 -11.47
CA LYS A 36 7.00 -13.81 -10.66
C LYS A 36 7.06 -13.49 -9.16
N GLU A 37 7.79 -12.45 -8.77
CA GLU A 37 7.90 -12.03 -7.36
C GLU A 37 6.55 -11.66 -6.76
N ALA A 38 5.76 -10.83 -7.46
CA ALA A 38 4.46 -10.39 -6.98
C ALA A 38 3.46 -11.55 -6.89
N PHE A 39 3.44 -12.44 -7.88
CA PHE A 39 2.57 -13.62 -7.86
C PHE A 39 2.97 -14.61 -6.77
N ASN A 40 4.26 -14.79 -6.50
CA ASN A 40 4.72 -15.61 -5.38
C ASN A 40 4.24 -15.03 -4.04
N GLU A 41 4.37 -13.72 -3.82
CA GLU A 41 3.87 -13.09 -2.58
C GLU A 41 2.33 -13.22 -2.45
N VAL A 42 1.58 -13.05 -3.55
CA VAL A 42 0.12 -13.24 -3.56
C VAL A 42 -0.27 -14.70 -3.30
N SER A 43 0.47 -15.66 -3.89
CA SER A 43 0.32 -17.09 -3.65
C SER A 43 0.49 -17.42 -2.17
N ILE A 44 1.53 -16.89 -1.52
CA ILE A 44 1.76 -17.06 -0.07
C ILE A 44 0.59 -16.49 0.75
N ARG A 45 0.09 -15.29 0.40
CA ARG A 45 -1.05 -14.65 1.08
C ARG A 45 -2.39 -15.35 0.89
N LEU A 46 -2.49 -16.20 -0.13
CA LEU A 46 -3.65 -17.04 -0.43
C LEU A 46 -3.44 -18.51 0.02
N SER A 47 -2.33 -18.79 0.73
CA SER A 47 -1.98 -20.13 1.21
C SER A 47 -1.82 -21.14 0.06
N GLN A 48 -1.27 -20.72 -1.09
CA GLN A 48 -1.09 -21.51 -2.31
C GLN A 48 0.38 -21.65 -2.71
N LYS A 49 1.23 -22.16 -1.81
CA LYS A 49 2.70 -22.19 -2.00
C LYS A 49 3.10 -22.86 -3.33
N GLY A 50 3.99 -22.21 -4.10
CA GLY A 50 4.60 -22.78 -5.31
C GLY A 50 3.75 -22.75 -6.58
N ALA A 51 2.57 -22.12 -6.56
CA ALA A 51 1.75 -21.97 -7.77
C ALA A 51 2.38 -20.99 -8.78
N SER A 52 2.46 -21.38 -10.05
CA SER A 52 2.85 -20.47 -11.13
C SER A 52 1.80 -19.36 -11.32
N PRO A 53 2.15 -18.21 -11.93
CA PRO A 53 1.19 -17.14 -12.19
C PRO A 53 -0.08 -17.62 -12.92
N LYS A 54 0.06 -18.45 -13.96
CA LYS A 54 -1.05 -18.94 -14.78
C LYS A 54 -1.94 -19.93 -14.00
N THR A 55 -1.33 -20.89 -13.31
CA THR A 55 -2.06 -21.85 -12.46
C THR A 55 -2.85 -21.15 -11.35
N LEU A 56 -2.31 -20.07 -10.79
CA LEU A 56 -3.01 -19.27 -9.79
C LEU A 56 -4.19 -18.52 -10.39
N ILE A 57 -4.05 -17.94 -11.59
CA ILE A 57 -5.15 -17.27 -12.30
C ILE A 57 -6.28 -18.28 -12.57
N GLU A 58 -5.96 -19.40 -13.23
CA GLU A 58 -6.94 -20.45 -13.57
C GLU A 58 -7.72 -20.93 -12.34
N LYS A 59 -7.06 -21.08 -11.18
CA LYS A 59 -7.72 -21.48 -9.94
C LYS A 59 -8.80 -20.48 -9.50
N TYR A 60 -8.52 -19.18 -9.60
CA TYR A 60 -9.41 -18.11 -9.14
C TYR A 60 -10.34 -17.58 -10.22
N THR A 61 -10.29 -18.13 -11.45
CA THR A 61 -11.16 -17.75 -12.57
C THR A 61 -12.05 -18.89 -13.09
N LYS A 62 -12.07 -20.06 -12.42
CA LYS A 62 -13.02 -21.14 -12.74
C LYS A 62 -14.47 -20.66 -12.71
N GLU A 63 -15.32 -21.18 -13.60
CA GLU A 63 -16.73 -20.76 -13.71
C GLU A 63 -17.51 -20.86 -12.38
N ASN A 64 -17.24 -21.91 -11.61
CA ASN A 64 -17.86 -22.16 -10.32
C ASN A 64 -17.19 -21.43 -9.15
N VAL A 65 -16.10 -20.66 -9.34
CA VAL A 65 -15.44 -19.95 -8.24
C VAL A 65 -16.39 -18.96 -7.57
N SER A 66 -16.33 -18.83 -6.25
CA SER A 66 -17.03 -17.74 -5.56
C SER A 66 -16.55 -16.37 -6.06
N LEU A 67 -17.49 -15.43 -6.24
CA LEU A 67 -17.14 -14.04 -6.56
C LEU A 67 -16.41 -13.35 -5.39
N VAL A 68 -16.58 -13.83 -4.14
CA VAL A 68 -15.80 -13.35 -2.98
C VAL A 68 -14.33 -13.71 -3.14
N ASP A 69 -14.05 -14.96 -3.54
CA ASP A 69 -12.68 -15.45 -3.70
C ASP A 69 -11.99 -14.79 -4.90
N TYR A 70 -12.72 -14.62 -6.01
CA TYR A 70 -12.26 -13.85 -7.18
C TYR A 70 -11.95 -12.39 -6.82
N GLU A 71 -12.86 -11.66 -6.15
CA GLU A 71 -12.60 -10.25 -5.79
C GLU A 71 -11.45 -10.11 -4.79
N ARG A 72 -11.27 -11.06 -3.87
CA ARG A 72 -10.10 -11.10 -2.98
C ARG A 72 -8.80 -11.24 -3.77
N PHE A 73 -8.76 -12.14 -4.75
CA PHE A 73 -7.62 -12.33 -5.65
C PHE A 73 -7.29 -11.05 -6.45
N VAL A 74 -8.30 -10.44 -7.07
CA VAL A 74 -8.17 -9.18 -7.82
C VAL A 74 -7.65 -8.04 -6.94
N ILE A 75 -8.18 -7.90 -5.71
CA ILE A 75 -7.74 -6.85 -4.77
C ILE A 75 -6.27 -7.06 -4.39
N LEU A 76 -5.87 -8.29 -4.07
CA LEU A 76 -4.49 -8.61 -3.68
C LEU A 76 -3.50 -8.39 -4.84
N LEU A 77 -3.84 -8.75 -6.08
CA LEU A 77 -2.99 -8.47 -7.23
C LEU A 77 -2.92 -6.96 -7.53
N SER A 78 -4.04 -6.25 -7.40
CA SER A 78 -4.11 -4.80 -7.69
C SER A 78 -3.28 -3.92 -6.77
N ASP A 79 -2.92 -4.46 -5.61
CA ASP A 79 -2.03 -3.85 -4.64
C ASP A 79 -0.58 -3.75 -5.15
N TYR A 80 -0.19 -4.63 -6.08
CA TYR A 80 1.10 -4.67 -6.76
C TYR A 80 1.02 -4.09 -8.17
N PHE A 81 0.02 -4.51 -8.95
CA PHE A 81 -0.21 -4.12 -10.33
C PHE A 81 -1.53 -3.34 -10.45
N PRO A 82 -1.51 -1.99 -10.42
CA PRO A 82 -2.73 -1.21 -10.43
C PRO A 82 -3.62 -1.44 -11.67
N ILE A 83 -3.03 -1.86 -12.79
CA ILE A 83 -3.73 -2.20 -14.04
C ILE A 83 -4.80 -3.29 -13.85
N ILE A 84 -4.63 -4.19 -12.87
CA ILE A 84 -5.56 -5.29 -12.56
C ILE A 84 -6.97 -4.76 -12.24
N LYS A 85 -7.08 -3.59 -11.59
CA LYS A 85 -8.39 -2.94 -11.36
C LYS A 85 -9.08 -2.54 -12.65
N GLU A 86 -8.32 -2.10 -13.65
CA GLU A 86 -8.87 -1.69 -14.94
C GLU A 86 -9.30 -2.90 -15.76
N ILE A 87 -8.55 -4.01 -15.72
CA ILE A 87 -8.96 -5.30 -16.32
C ILE A 87 -10.33 -5.70 -15.76
N ASP A 88 -10.48 -5.73 -14.44
CA ASP A 88 -11.75 -6.11 -13.81
C ASP A 88 -12.89 -5.10 -14.07
N GLN A 89 -12.60 -3.78 -14.06
CA GLN A 89 -13.63 -2.74 -14.22
C GLN A 89 -14.16 -2.62 -15.65
N ILE A 90 -13.30 -2.69 -16.66
CA ILE A 90 -13.68 -2.54 -18.07
C ILE A 90 -14.61 -3.68 -18.51
N ASN A 91 -14.55 -4.81 -17.82
CA ASN A 91 -15.33 -6.01 -18.07
C ASN A 91 -16.60 -6.10 -17.20
N LYS A 92 -16.97 -5.05 -16.43
CA LYS A 92 -18.19 -5.09 -15.59
C LYS A 92 -19.47 -4.84 -16.37
N ASP A 93 -19.40 -4.01 -17.40
CA ASP A 93 -20.58 -3.54 -18.12
C ASP A 93 -20.40 -3.77 -19.63
N GLU A 94 -21.46 -4.24 -20.29
CA GLU A 94 -21.61 -4.28 -21.74
C GLU A 94 -22.58 -3.19 -22.20
N LYS A 95 -22.55 -2.82 -23.48
CA LYS A 95 -23.54 -1.92 -24.05
C LYS A 95 -24.62 -2.73 -24.75
N ASP A 96 -25.87 -2.44 -24.44
CA ASP A 96 -27.00 -2.98 -25.18
C ASP A 96 -27.12 -2.35 -26.58
N ASN A 97 -28.10 -2.82 -27.37
CA ASN A 97 -28.36 -2.32 -28.72
C ASN A 97 -28.73 -0.82 -28.77
N LYS A 98 -29.06 -0.21 -27.62
CA LYS A 98 -29.37 1.21 -27.46
C LYS A 98 -28.21 2.01 -26.87
N GLY A 99 -27.07 1.37 -26.62
CA GLY A 99 -25.87 1.98 -26.03
C GLY A 99 -25.92 2.17 -24.51
N ILE A 100 -26.92 1.59 -23.84
CA ILE A 100 -27.08 1.60 -22.38
C ILE A 100 -26.15 0.55 -21.77
N LEU A 101 -25.44 0.92 -20.71
CA LEU A 101 -24.56 0.01 -19.99
C LEU A 101 -25.40 -0.97 -19.16
N ILE A 102 -25.26 -2.27 -19.43
CA ILE A 102 -25.87 -3.38 -18.68
C ILE A 102 -24.73 -4.16 -17.99
N PRO A 103 -24.88 -4.55 -16.71
CA PRO A 103 -23.89 -5.38 -16.04
C PRO A 103 -23.72 -6.74 -16.74
N LYS A 104 -22.48 -7.13 -17.06
CA LYS A 104 -22.16 -8.47 -17.55
C LYS A 104 -22.48 -9.54 -16.52
N THR A 105 -22.71 -10.77 -16.99
CA THR A 105 -22.82 -11.90 -16.09
C THR A 105 -21.50 -12.13 -15.35
N LYS A 106 -21.57 -12.80 -14.19
CA LYS A 106 -20.38 -13.18 -13.42
C LYS A 106 -19.36 -13.93 -14.29
N ASN A 107 -19.82 -14.91 -15.07
CA ASN A 107 -18.94 -15.79 -15.83
C ASN A 107 -18.25 -15.03 -16.95
N ASP A 108 -18.95 -14.14 -17.65
CA ASP A 108 -18.35 -13.33 -18.72
C ASP A 108 -17.29 -12.37 -18.16
N ARG A 109 -17.58 -11.70 -17.03
CA ARG A 109 -16.62 -10.82 -16.35
C ARG A 109 -15.33 -11.56 -15.98
N ILE A 110 -15.46 -12.74 -15.37
CA ILE A 110 -14.31 -13.55 -14.90
C ILE A 110 -13.51 -14.08 -16.10
N LYS A 111 -14.19 -14.59 -17.13
CA LYS A 111 -13.54 -15.12 -18.34
C LYS A 111 -12.81 -14.03 -19.12
N ASP A 112 -13.41 -12.84 -19.27
CA ASP A 112 -12.74 -11.71 -19.92
C ASP A 112 -11.54 -11.23 -19.11
N PHE A 113 -11.61 -11.26 -17.77
CA PHE A 113 -10.49 -10.93 -16.90
C PHE A 113 -9.32 -11.92 -17.10
N GLU A 114 -9.62 -13.23 -17.07
CA GLU A 114 -8.64 -14.30 -17.28
C GLU A 114 -7.95 -14.13 -18.63
N VAL A 115 -8.73 -14.05 -19.71
CA VAL A 115 -8.21 -13.95 -21.08
C VAL A 115 -7.29 -12.74 -21.21
N ILE A 116 -7.69 -11.55 -20.74
CA ILE A 116 -6.86 -10.35 -20.87
C ILE A 116 -5.57 -10.48 -20.04
N LEU A 117 -5.66 -10.93 -18.79
CA LEU A 117 -4.50 -11.01 -17.91
C LEU A 117 -3.49 -12.06 -18.39
N VAL A 118 -3.98 -13.24 -18.80
CA VAL A 118 -3.14 -14.30 -19.37
C VAL A 118 -2.51 -13.83 -20.67
N SER A 119 -3.26 -13.19 -21.57
CA SER A 119 -2.71 -12.64 -22.82
C SER A 119 -1.62 -11.58 -22.58
N MET A 120 -1.75 -10.76 -21.52
CA MET A 120 -0.69 -9.81 -21.15
C MET A 120 0.57 -10.49 -20.62
N ILE A 121 0.43 -11.54 -19.79
CA ILE A 121 1.56 -12.31 -19.26
C ILE A 121 2.25 -13.10 -20.39
N ASP A 122 1.48 -13.76 -21.25
CA ASP A 122 1.98 -14.47 -22.42
C ASP A 122 2.70 -13.50 -23.38
N ALA A 123 2.18 -12.29 -23.59
CA ALA A 123 2.87 -11.27 -24.39
C ALA A 123 4.22 -10.86 -23.78
N ILE A 124 4.32 -10.69 -22.45
CA ILE A 124 5.60 -10.41 -21.79
C ILE A 124 6.58 -11.58 -21.97
N GLU A 125 6.12 -12.81 -21.75
CA GLU A 125 6.95 -14.02 -21.88
C GLU A 125 7.46 -14.21 -23.32
N ASN A 126 6.58 -14.09 -24.31
CA ASN A 126 6.93 -14.24 -25.73
C ASN A 126 7.87 -13.12 -26.20
N LEU A 127 7.58 -11.86 -25.86
CA LEU A 127 8.45 -10.73 -26.21
C LEU A 127 9.80 -10.85 -25.50
N ARG A 128 9.83 -11.30 -24.23
CA ARG A 128 11.06 -11.56 -23.49
C ARG A 128 11.92 -12.61 -24.22
N ASN A 129 11.34 -13.74 -24.60
CA ASN A 129 12.06 -14.79 -25.35
C ASN A 129 12.54 -14.25 -26.70
N TYR A 130 11.71 -13.51 -27.43
CA TYR A 130 12.08 -12.90 -28.70
C TYR A 130 13.23 -11.91 -28.59
N TYR A 131 13.23 -11.03 -27.60
CA TYR A 131 14.26 -9.99 -27.43
C TYR A 131 15.54 -10.49 -26.76
N THR A 132 15.51 -11.61 -26.04
CA THR A 132 16.69 -12.17 -25.36
C THR A 132 17.49 -13.13 -26.23
N HIS A 133 16.88 -13.68 -27.27
CA HIS A 133 17.52 -14.62 -28.19
C HIS A 133 17.78 -14.01 -29.58
N PHE A 134 18.76 -14.56 -30.29
CA PHE A 134 19.05 -14.16 -31.67
C PHE A 134 17.88 -14.49 -32.61
N TYR A 135 17.55 -15.77 -32.72
CA TYR A 135 16.46 -16.31 -33.53
C TYR A 135 15.24 -16.58 -32.66
N HIS A 136 14.04 -16.37 -33.20
CA HIS A 136 12.77 -16.75 -32.59
C HIS A 136 11.71 -16.85 -33.71
N GLU A 137 10.71 -17.72 -33.54
CA GLU A 137 9.56 -17.79 -34.44
C GLU A 137 8.70 -16.52 -34.38
N SER A 138 7.83 -16.32 -35.37
CA SER A 138 6.91 -15.19 -35.37
C SER A 138 6.01 -15.21 -34.13
N ILE A 139 5.87 -14.06 -33.47
CA ILE A 139 5.02 -13.95 -32.28
C ILE A 139 3.60 -13.57 -32.71
N GLU A 140 2.63 -14.33 -32.22
CA GLU A 140 1.23 -13.94 -32.25
C GLU A 140 0.80 -13.36 -30.89
N ILE A 141 0.05 -12.27 -30.93
CA ILE A 141 -0.49 -11.60 -29.75
C ILE A 141 -2.00 -11.43 -29.93
N ASP A 142 -2.78 -11.79 -28.91
CA ASP A 142 -4.23 -11.70 -28.94
C ASP A 142 -4.72 -10.25 -29.15
N ASN A 143 -5.56 -10.05 -30.19
CA ASN A 143 -6.19 -8.77 -30.50
C ASN A 143 -7.03 -8.18 -29.36
N LYS A 144 -7.59 -9.03 -28.47
CA LYS A 144 -8.31 -8.56 -27.28
C LYS A 144 -7.40 -7.77 -26.34
N MET A 145 -6.12 -8.14 -26.26
CA MET A 145 -5.14 -7.41 -25.46
C MET A 145 -4.93 -6.00 -26.01
N PHE A 146 -4.75 -5.84 -27.31
CA PHE A 146 -4.58 -4.51 -27.93
C PHE A 146 -5.80 -3.62 -27.73
N TYR A 147 -7.00 -4.17 -27.91
CA TYR A 147 -8.24 -3.44 -27.64
C TYR A 147 -8.32 -2.95 -26.19
N PHE A 148 -7.96 -3.80 -25.23
CA PHE A 148 -7.90 -3.45 -23.82
C PHE A 148 -6.87 -2.35 -23.56
N LEU A 149 -5.62 -2.53 -24.01
CA LEU A 149 -4.54 -1.56 -23.79
C LEU A 149 -4.86 -0.19 -24.40
N ASP A 150 -5.43 -0.14 -25.60
CA ASP A 150 -5.85 1.11 -26.24
C ASP A 150 -6.94 1.82 -25.43
N LYS A 151 -7.93 1.07 -24.93
CA LYS A 151 -9.01 1.60 -24.09
C LYS A 151 -8.49 2.16 -22.77
N VAL A 152 -7.57 1.45 -22.11
CA VAL A 152 -6.95 1.93 -20.86
C VAL A 152 -6.04 3.11 -21.11
N LEU A 153 -5.21 3.09 -22.16
CA LEU A 153 -4.35 4.21 -22.53
C LEU A 153 -5.20 5.46 -22.78
N PHE A 154 -6.27 5.34 -23.56
CA PHE A 154 -7.21 6.43 -23.81
C PHE A 154 -7.86 6.95 -22.51
N LYS A 155 -8.35 6.06 -21.63
CA LYS A 155 -8.88 6.44 -20.31
C LYS A 155 -7.83 7.20 -19.50
N THR A 156 -6.59 6.72 -19.49
CA THR A 156 -5.45 7.30 -18.76
C THR A 156 -5.14 8.71 -19.25
N VAL A 157 -5.18 8.92 -20.56
CA VAL A 157 -5.03 10.25 -21.19
C VAL A 157 -6.14 11.20 -20.72
N LEU A 158 -7.40 10.75 -20.75
CA LEU A 158 -8.54 11.56 -20.31
C LEU A 158 -8.51 11.87 -18.80
N ASP A 159 -8.16 10.88 -17.97
CA ASP A 159 -8.02 11.07 -16.53
C ASP A 159 -6.84 11.99 -16.20
N THR A 160 -5.74 11.92 -16.95
CA THR A 160 -4.62 12.88 -16.83
C THR A 160 -5.08 14.29 -17.23
N LYS A 161 -5.84 14.43 -18.32
CA LYS A 161 -6.43 15.72 -18.70
C LYS A 161 -7.31 16.29 -17.60
N ARG A 162 -8.20 15.47 -17.00
CA ARG A 162 -9.16 15.93 -15.99
C ARG A 162 -8.51 16.19 -14.63
N ASN A 163 -7.71 15.27 -14.14
CA ASN A 163 -7.21 15.26 -12.76
C ASN A 163 -5.81 15.88 -12.63
N TYR A 164 -5.03 15.99 -13.71
CA TYR A 164 -3.67 16.55 -13.64
C TYR A 164 -3.56 17.90 -14.36
N LEU A 165 -4.07 18.01 -15.59
CA LEU A 165 -3.93 19.26 -16.37
C LEU A 165 -5.07 20.26 -16.12
N LYS A 166 -6.25 19.81 -15.71
CA LYS A 166 -7.41 20.67 -15.45
C LYS A 166 -7.63 21.04 -13.98
N GLU A 167 -7.01 20.33 -13.05
CA GLU A 167 -7.11 20.62 -11.62
C GLU A 167 -6.34 21.91 -11.27
N ASP A 168 -7.00 22.87 -10.62
CA ASP A 168 -6.43 24.19 -10.30
C ASP A 168 -5.09 24.08 -9.56
N LYS A 169 -5.05 23.19 -8.55
CA LYS A 169 -3.86 22.89 -7.72
C LYS A 169 -2.63 22.57 -8.54
N THR A 170 -2.79 21.70 -9.53
CA THR A 170 -1.67 21.21 -10.35
C THR A 170 -1.28 22.25 -11.40
N LYS A 171 -2.24 23.03 -11.93
CA LYS A 171 -1.95 24.12 -12.87
C LYS A 171 -1.10 25.22 -12.26
N GLU A 172 -1.45 25.67 -11.05
CA GLU A 172 -0.69 26.69 -10.34
C GLU A 172 0.73 26.22 -10.05
N MET A 173 0.87 24.96 -9.64
CA MET A 173 2.16 24.35 -9.40
C MET A 173 3.03 24.22 -10.66
N ILE A 174 2.44 23.81 -11.79
CA ILE A 174 3.14 23.76 -13.09
C ILE A 174 3.57 25.17 -13.50
N LYS A 175 2.68 26.17 -13.37
CA LYS A 175 2.98 27.58 -13.67
C LYS A 175 4.13 28.12 -12.80
N ASN A 176 4.12 27.82 -11.51
CA ASN A 176 5.13 28.33 -10.58
C ASN A 176 6.48 27.64 -10.79
N THR A 177 6.48 26.34 -11.04
CA THR A 177 7.72 25.54 -11.17
C THR A 177 8.37 25.68 -12.55
N LEU A 178 7.58 25.88 -13.61
CA LEU A 178 8.04 26.05 -14.99
C LEU A 178 7.76 27.46 -15.52
N LYS A 179 7.86 28.50 -14.67
CA LYS A 179 7.41 29.86 -15.00
C LYS A 179 8.03 30.41 -16.29
N GLU A 180 9.33 30.21 -16.48
CA GLU A 180 10.07 30.67 -17.67
C GLU A 180 9.62 29.93 -18.94
N ASP A 181 9.64 28.59 -18.93
CA ASP A 181 9.14 27.75 -20.02
C ASP A 181 7.68 28.06 -20.36
N PHE A 182 6.83 28.19 -19.35
CA PHE A 182 5.40 28.48 -19.51
C PHE A 182 5.18 29.83 -20.18
N ASN A 183 5.92 30.87 -19.78
CA ASN A 183 5.82 32.20 -20.38
C ASN A 183 6.27 32.19 -21.86
N LYS A 184 7.35 31.46 -22.19
CA LYS A 184 7.79 31.28 -23.59
C LYS A 184 6.73 30.58 -24.44
N ILE A 185 6.17 29.47 -23.94
CA ILE A 185 5.10 28.73 -24.62
C ILE A 185 3.84 29.59 -24.77
N PHE A 186 3.50 30.38 -23.75
CA PHE A 186 2.37 31.30 -23.79
C PHE A 186 2.53 32.32 -24.91
N ASN A 187 3.71 32.94 -25.04
CA ASN A 187 4.01 33.88 -26.12
C ASN A 187 3.92 33.22 -27.50
N LEU A 188 4.52 32.04 -27.68
CA LEU A 188 4.41 31.28 -28.94
C LEU A 188 2.95 30.95 -29.29
N LYS A 189 2.13 30.62 -28.29
CA LYS A 189 0.70 30.35 -28.51
C LYS A 189 -0.06 31.62 -28.89
N VAL A 190 0.27 32.76 -28.29
CA VAL A 190 -0.29 34.06 -28.69
C VAL A 190 0.03 34.35 -30.16
N ASP A 191 1.27 34.12 -30.58
CA ASP A 191 1.69 34.35 -31.97
C ASP A 191 1.00 33.36 -32.93
N GLU A 192 0.81 32.08 -32.57
CA GLU A 192 0.01 31.14 -33.37
C GLU A 192 -1.44 31.61 -33.56
N TYR A 193 -2.10 32.10 -32.50
CA TYR A 193 -3.45 32.68 -32.58
C TYR A 193 -3.51 33.96 -33.43
N LEU A 194 -2.41 34.71 -33.54
CA LEU A 194 -2.32 35.88 -34.40
C LEU A 194 -2.18 35.53 -35.89
N THR A 195 -1.57 34.39 -36.19
CA THR A 195 -1.35 33.90 -37.57
C THR A 195 -2.54 33.12 -38.14
N LYS A 196 -3.34 32.46 -37.31
CA LYS A 196 -4.58 31.78 -37.74
C LYS A 196 -5.72 32.80 -37.86
N ASP A 197 -6.09 33.13 -39.10
CA ASP A 197 -7.02 34.20 -39.51
C ASP A 197 -8.50 34.12 -39.03
N ASN A 198 -8.82 33.42 -37.94
CA ASN A 198 -10.20 33.27 -37.44
C ASN A 198 -10.49 34.13 -36.19
N LEU A 199 -11.07 35.31 -36.44
CA LEU A 199 -12.04 36.07 -35.60
C LEU A 199 -11.68 36.51 -34.15
N THR A 200 -10.59 36.06 -33.52
CA THR A 200 -10.13 36.55 -32.19
C THR A 200 -9.07 37.67 -32.27
N SER A 201 -8.57 37.95 -33.47
CA SER A 201 -7.44 38.84 -33.74
C SER A 201 -7.67 40.32 -33.41
N LYS A 202 -8.92 40.81 -33.39
CA LYS A 202 -9.21 42.24 -33.06
C LYS A 202 -8.92 42.59 -31.59
N LYS A 203 -9.21 41.70 -30.62
CA LYS A 203 -8.94 41.94 -29.18
C LYS A 203 -7.45 41.86 -28.85
N ILE A 204 -6.75 40.90 -29.45
CA ILE A 204 -5.31 40.67 -29.25
C ILE A 204 -4.47 41.77 -29.90
N LYS A 205 -4.83 42.21 -31.12
CA LYS A 205 -4.19 43.36 -31.79
C LYS A 205 -4.42 44.67 -31.03
N LYS A 206 -5.59 44.88 -30.40
CA LYS A 206 -5.87 46.04 -29.53
C LYS A 206 -5.03 46.00 -28.23
N ALA A 207 -4.90 44.86 -27.57
CA ALA A 207 -4.09 44.72 -26.36
C ALA A 207 -2.61 45.09 -26.58
N ARG A 208 -1.99 44.62 -27.68
CA ARG A 208 -0.61 45.00 -28.05
C ARG A 208 -0.50 46.47 -28.52
N LYS A 209 -1.46 46.99 -29.29
CA LYS A 209 -1.41 48.36 -29.83
C LYS A 209 -1.58 49.45 -28.76
N TYR A 210 -2.24 49.15 -27.64
CA TYR A 210 -2.51 50.11 -26.55
C TYR A 210 -1.79 49.78 -25.23
N GLY A 211 -0.86 48.81 -25.21
CA GLY A 211 -0.13 48.43 -24.00
C GLY A 211 -1.00 47.84 -22.88
N ASN A 212 -2.26 47.49 -23.17
CA ASN A 212 -3.18 46.94 -22.18
C ASN A 212 -2.85 45.48 -21.90
N SER A 213 -2.82 45.10 -20.62
CA SER A 213 -2.73 43.70 -20.18
C SER A 213 -3.83 42.86 -20.85
N PHE A 214 -3.53 41.60 -21.18
CA PHE A 214 -4.52 40.68 -21.73
C PHE A 214 -5.71 40.56 -20.76
N ASP A 215 -6.94 40.63 -21.28
CA ASP A 215 -8.15 40.36 -20.48
C ASP A 215 -8.03 38.97 -19.81
N ILE A 216 -8.51 38.88 -18.56
CA ILE A 216 -8.50 37.67 -17.71
C ILE A 216 -9.16 36.50 -18.46
N GLY A 217 -10.22 36.75 -19.23
CA GLY A 217 -10.91 35.74 -20.01
C GLY A 217 -10.02 35.10 -21.08
N LEU A 218 -9.32 35.93 -21.86
CA LEU A 218 -8.43 35.47 -22.93
C LEU A 218 -7.19 34.77 -22.38
N THR A 219 -6.62 35.27 -21.28
CA THR A 219 -5.48 34.63 -20.59
C THR A 219 -5.84 33.22 -20.13
N LYS A 220 -7.07 33.04 -19.60
CA LYS A 220 -7.59 31.71 -19.22
C LYS A 220 -7.76 30.80 -20.44
N GLU A 221 -8.25 31.33 -21.55
CA GLU A 221 -8.44 30.58 -22.79
C GLU A 221 -7.12 30.09 -23.39
N ILE A 222 -6.13 30.98 -23.54
CA ILE A 222 -4.79 30.62 -24.05
C ILE A 222 -4.12 29.61 -23.12
N THR A 223 -4.19 29.84 -21.81
CA THR A 223 -3.69 28.89 -20.81
C THR A 223 -4.34 27.51 -20.96
N ALA A 224 -5.66 27.45 -21.14
CA ALA A 224 -6.37 26.19 -21.35
C ALA A 224 -5.96 25.52 -22.68
N SER A 225 -5.70 26.29 -23.72
CA SER A 225 -5.23 25.82 -25.03
C SER A 225 -3.88 25.09 -24.92
N ILE A 226 -2.91 25.69 -24.23
CA ILE A 226 -1.58 25.10 -23.98
C ILE A 226 -1.70 23.71 -23.32
N TYR A 227 -2.52 23.60 -22.28
CA TYR A 227 -2.75 22.32 -21.59
C TYR A 227 -3.51 21.31 -22.47
N ASN A 228 -4.45 21.76 -23.30
CA ASN A 228 -5.17 20.87 -24.22
C ASN A 228 -4.25 20.33 -25.33
N ASP A 229 -3.31 21.13 -25.83
CA ASP A 229 -2.37 20.70 -26.88
C ASP A 229 -1.45 19.58 -26.41
N ALA A 230 -1.08 19.55 -25.12
CA ALA A 230 -0.33 18.44 -24.52
C ALA A 230 -1.08 17.09 -24.65
N ILE A 231 -2.41 17.11 -24.75
CA ILE A 231 -3.26 15.93 -24.89
C ILE A 231 -3.59 15.62 -26.36
N LYS A 232 -3.71 16.64 -27.24
CA LYS A 232 -4.03 16.44 -28.66
C LYS A 232 -3.07 15.48 -29.38
N TYR A 233 -1.85 15.34 -28.87
CA TYR A 233 -0.92 14.36 -29.41
C TYR A 233 -1.37 12.89 -29.23
N PHE A 234 -2.17 12.62 -28.20
CA PHE A 234 -2.71 11.31 -27.88
C PHE A 234 -4.10 11.08 -28.46
N THR A 235 -4.83 12.14 -28.82
CA THR A 235 -6.24 12.05 -29.19
C THR A 235 -6.58 12.95 -30.36
N TYR A 236 -7.43 12.46 -31.25
CA TYR A 236 -8.10 13.30 -32.25
C TYR A 236 -9.61 13.16 -32.11
N ASP A 237 -10.34 14.16 -32.59
CA ASP A 237 -11.80 14.15 -32.55
C ASP A 237 -12.34 13.60 -33.88
N LYS A 238 -13.17 12.56 -33.81
CA LYS A 238 -13.88 11.97 -34.95
C LYS A 238 -15.37 11.90 -34.60
N ASN A 239 -16.22 12.56 -35.39
CA ASN A 239 -17.67 12.63 -35.15
C ASN A 239 -18.03 13.07 -33.72
N GLU A 240 -17.41 14.17 -33.24
CA GLU A 240 -17.58 14.73 -31.88
C GLU A 240 -17.15 13.79 -30.73
N LYS A 241 -16.54 12.64 -31.03
CA LYS A 241 -15.96 11.72 -30.05
C LYS A 241 -14.45 11.73 -30.15
N SER A 242 -13.80 12.04 -29.03
CA SER A 242 -12.34 11.91 -28.92
C SER A 242 -11.96 10.44 -28.95
N ILE A 243 -10.96 10.09 -29.76
CA ILE A 243 -10.41 8.73 -29.88
C ILE A 243 -8.88 8.77 -29.85
N LEU A 244 -8.25 7.64 -29.51
CA LEU A 244 -6.80 7.51 -29.46
C LEU A 244 -6.20 7.69 -30.87
N SER A 245 -5.11 8.46 -30.98
CA SER A 245 -4.40 8.65 -32.24
C SER A 245 -3.78 7.35 -32.76
N ASP A 246 -3.77 7.18 -34.08
CA ASP A 246 -3.24 5.95 -34.71
C ASP A 246 -1.76 5.72 -34.38
N SER A 247 -0.98 6.79 -34.25
CA SER A 247 0.44 6.72 -33.83
C SER A 247 0.65 6.29 -32.38
N ARG A 248 -0.42 6.22 -31.58
CA ARG A 248 -0.41 5.81 -30.17
C ARG A 248 -1.14 4.51 -29.90
N LYS A 249 -1.80 3.93 -30.91
CA LYS A 249 -2.36 2.57 -30.82
C LYS A 249 -1.28 1.57 -30.45
N THR A 250 -1.66 0.58 -29.66
CA THR A 250 -0.76 -0.45 -29.13
C THR A 250 -0.46 -1.54 -30.16
N ALA A 251 -1.37 -1.81 -31.09
CA ALA A 251 -1.10 -2.63 -32.27
C ALA A 251 -0.24 -1.87 -33.29
N PHE A 252 0.71 -2.57 -33.91
CA PHE A 252 1.60 -2.00 -34.93
C PHE A 252 0.78 -1.55 -36.15
N ASN A 253 1.11 -0.37 -36.70
CA ASN A 253 0.42 0.20 -37.86
C ASN A 253 1.32 1.21 -38.61
N GLU A 254 0.88 1.66 -39.79
CA GLU A 254 1.64 2.56 -40.68
C GLU A 254 1.96 3.94 -40.08
N ARG A 255 1.27 4.34 -39.00
CA ARG A 255 1.48 5.60 -38.30
C ARG A 255 2.41 5.45 -37.08
N ASP A 256 2.95 4.24 -36.82
CA ASP A 256 3.98 4.05 -35.79
C ASP A 256 5.22 4.89 -36.13
N TYR A 257 5.84 5.41 -35.09
CA TYR A 257 6.99 6.30 -35.19
C TYR A 257 8.20 5.68 -35.89
N PHE A 258 8.39 4.37 -35.76
CA PHE A 258 9.51 3.62 -36.32
C PHE A 258 9.12 2.78 -37.54
N TYR A 259 7.95 3.01 -38.14
CA TYR A 259 7.46 2.22 -39.28
C TYR A 259 8.46 2.10 -40.44
N ARG A 260 9.21 3.19 -40.72
CA ARG A 260 10.20 3.26 -41.81
C ARG A 260 11.60 2.76 -41.43
N ASP A 261 11.85 2.45 -40.16
CA ASP A 261 13.17 2.10 -39.62
C ASP A 261 13.06 0.81 -38.81
N LYS A 262 12.80 -0.33 -39.48
CA LYS A 262 12.63 -1.66 -38.87
C LYS A 262 13.45 -2.73 -39.59
N ASN A 263 14.04 -3.66 -38.84
CA ASN A 263 14.74 -4.84 -39.35
C ASN A 263 13.85 -6.10 -39.32
N PHE A 264 12.81 -6.09 -38.50
CA PHE A 264 11.89 -7.21 -38.32
C PHE A 264 10.49 -6.71 -37.96
N ASP A 265 9.50 -7.58 -38.14
CA ASP A 265 8.10 -7.30 -37.86
C ASP A 265 7.69 -7.82 -36.48
N LEU A 266 6.91 -7.00 -35.77
CA LEU A 266 6.22 -7.38 -34.55
C LEU A 266 4.77 -6.90 -34.62
N PRO A 267 3.81 -7.65 -34.05
CA PRO A 267 2.41 -7.23 -34.02
C PRO A 267 2.16 -6.03 -33.08
N ILE A 268 3.10 -5.72 -32.19
CA ILE A 268 3.01 -4.65 -31.20
C ILE A 268 3.79 -3.40 -31.63
N SER A 269 3.20 -2.23 -31.43
CA SER A 269 3.79 -0.93 -31.75
C SER A 269 4.82 -0.49 -30.70
N SER A 270 5.63 0.53 -31.01
CA SER A 270 6.58 1.11 -30.04
C SER A 270 5.85 1.69 -28.82
N SER A 271 4.70 2.33 -29.06
CA SER A 271 3.78 2.81 -28.02
C SER A 271 3.23 1.65 -27.18
N GLY A 272 2.86 0.55 -27.84
CA GLY A 272 2.39 -0.68 -27.21
C GLY A 272 3.43 -1.31 -26.29
N ILE A 273 4.68 -1.45 -26.74
CA ILE A 273 5.79 -2.01 -25.94
C ILE A 273 5.99 -1.21 -24.66
N ILE A 274 6.07 0.12 -24.77
CA ILE A 274 6.30 1.00 -23.61
C ILE A 274 5.11 0.95 -22.66
N PHE A 275 3.87 0.96 -23.17
CA PHE A 275 2.68 0.91 -22.33
C PHE A 275 2.52 -0.43 -21.61
N LEU A 276 2.76 -1.55 -22.31
CA LEU A 276 2.75 -2.89 -21.74
C LEU A 276 3.81 -3.03 -20.63
N LEU A 277 5.07 -2.66 -20.91
CA LEU A 277 6.13 -2.66 -19.89
C LEU A 277 5.82 -1.71 -18.72
N SER A 278 5.17 -0.58 -18.97
CA SER A 278 4.77 0.36 -17.90
C SER A 278 3.79 -0.23 -16.89
N CYS A 279 3.13 -1.35 -17.19
CA CYS A 279 2.23 -2.05 -16.27
C CYS A 279 2.98 -2.96 -15.28
N PHE A 280 4.20 -3.41 -15.63
CA PHE A 280 4.94 -4.44 -14.90
C PHE A 280 6.33 -3.98 -14.41
N LEU A 281 6.86 -2.89 -14.95
CA LEU A 281 8.06 -2.24 -14.45
C LEU A 281 7.76 -1.32 -13.27
N ASN A 282 8.71 -1.21 -12.35
CA ASN A 282 8.65 -0.21 -11.28
C ASN A 282 8.89 1.20 -11.85
N ARG A 283 8.70 2.21 -11.01
CA ARG A 283 8.79 3.61 -11.45
C ARG A 283 10.19 3.97 -11.99
N LYS A 284 11.29 3.53 -11.35
CA LYS A 284 12.65 3.85 -11.82
C LYS A 284 12.90 3.18 -13.18
N GLU A 285 12.58 1.90 -13.28
CA GLU A 285 12.78 1.09 -14.49
C GLU A 285 12.06 1.67 -15.72
N ILE A 286 10.78 2.04 -15.58
CA ILE A 286 10.05 2.64 -16.71
C ILE A 286 10.62 4.01 -17.10
N GLU A 287 11.15 4.77 -16.13
CA GLU A 287 11.77 6.07 -16.37
C GLU A 287 13.09 5.94 -17.15
N ASP A 288 13.89 4.92 -16.81
CA ASP A 288 15.13 4.57 -17.50
C ASP A 288 14.86 4.06 -18.93
N LEU A 289 13.83 3.22 -19.12
CA LEU A 289 13.40 2.76 -20.45
C LEU A 289 13.08 3.95 -21.37
N LYS A 290 12.22 4.86 -20.87
CA LYS A 290 11.69 5.99 -21.66
C LYS A 290 12.74 7.05 -21.98
N SER A 291 13.80 7.20 -21.18
CA SER A 291 14.80 8.24 -21.42
C SER A 291 15.61 8.05 -22.70
N ASN A 292 15.72 6.80 -23.18
CA ASN A 292 16.50 6.46 -24.36
C ASN A 292 15.64 6.15 -25.60
N ILE A 293 14.34 6.48 -25.57
CA ILE A 293 13.43 6.29 -26.71
C ILE A 293 12.92 7.64 -27.21
N LYS A 294 12.94 7.84 -28.53
CA LYS A 294 12.47 9.08 -29.17
C LYS A 294 11.01 9.35 -28.85
N GLY A 295 10.70 10.61 -28.49
CA GLY A 295 9.34 11.04 -28.19
C GLY A 295 8.86 10.73 -26.76
N TYR A 296 9.70 10.14 -25.91
CA TYR A 296 9.39 9.79 -24.51
C TYR A 296 10.33 10.44 -23.48
N LYS A 297 11.25 11.30 -23.92
CA LYS A 297 12.16 12.07 -23.05
C LYS A 297 11.37 13.01 -22.12
N GLY A 298 11.77 13.11 -20.86
CA GLY A 298 10.99 13.74 -19.79
C GLY A 298 11.13 15.26 -19.66
N LYS A 299 12.18 15.89 -20.21
CA LYS A 299 12.41 17.34 -20.19
C LYS A 299 13.14 17.80 -21.44
N VAL A 300 12.88 19.05 -21.82
CA VAL A 300 13.74 19.81 -22.75
C VAL A 300 15.06 20.06 -21.99
N THR A 301 16.21 19.76 -22.60
CA THR A 301 17.51 20.08 -21.98
C THR A 301 17.64 21.59 -21.79
N LYS A 302 18.37 22.07 -20.77
CA LYS A 302 18.58 23.52 -20.52
C LYS A 302 19.08 24.31 -21.75
N ASN A 303 19.66 23.62 -22.73
CA ASN A 303 20.23 24.19 -23.95
C ASN A 303 19.28 24.15 -25.17
N GLU A 304 18.06 23.60 -25.04
CA GLU A 304 17.06 23.56 -26.11
C GLU A 304 15.93 24.56 -25.82
N GLU A 305 15.60 25.44 -26.77
CA GLU A 305 14.47 26.38 -26.64
C GLU A 305 13.12 25.63 -26.79
N PRO A 306 12.13 25.86 -25.89
CA PRO A 306 10.84 25.18 -25.96
C PRO A 306 10.02 25.65 -27.17
N THR A 307 9.43 24.70 -27.89
CA THR A 307 8.47 24.96 -28.99
C THR A 307 7.06 24.49 -28.61
N LEU A 308 6.05 24.88 -29.42
CA LEU A 308 4.67 24.39 -29.25
C LEU A 308 4.60 22.86 -29.33
N GLU A 309 5.47 22.24 -30.13
CA GLU A 309 5.53 20.79 -30.28
C GLU A 309 6.46 20.10 -29.29
N LYS A 310 7.53 20.77 -28.84
CA LYS A 310 8.52 20.22 -27.90
C LYS A 310 8.64 21.13 -26.68
N ASN A 311 7.93 20.79 -25.62
CA ASN A 311 7.99 21.54 -24.36
C ASN A 311 7.84 20.65 -23.13
N SER A 312 8.29 21.19 -21.99
CA SER A 312 8.30 20.53 -20.69
C SER A 312 6.91 20.05 -20.23
N ILE A 313 5.83 20.78 -20.55
CA ILE A 313 4.45 20.40 -20.20
C ILE A 313 4.04 19.12 -20.95
N ARG A 314 4.29 19.07 -22.26
CA ARG A 314 3.99 17.90 -23.09
C ARG A 314 4.80 16.69 -22.65
N PHE A 315 6.11 16.85 -22.45
CA PHE A 315 6.98 15.76 -21.99
C PHE A 315 6.58 15.23 -20.62
N MET A 316 6.28 16.10 -19.66
CA MET A 316 5.77 15.69 -18.35
C MET A 316 4.44 14.94 -18.45
N THR A 317 3.53 15.40 -19.32
CA THR A 317 2.24 14.76 -19.57
C THR A 317 2.42 13.37 -20.15
N THR A 318 3.23 13.22 -21.20
CA THR A 318 3.60 11.94 -21.79
C THR A 318 4.21 11.02 -20.75
N HIS A 319 5.18 11.52 -19.99
CA HIS A 319 5.86 10.75 -18.97
C HIS A 319 4.90 10.23 -17.90
N ARG A 320 3.96 11.07 -17.45
CA ARG A 320 2.93 10.71 -16.48
C ARG A 320 2.01 9.62 -17.02
N ILE A 321 1.52 9.75 -18.25
CA ILE A 321 0.62 8.77 -18.88
C ILE A 321 1.25 7.36 -18.88
N TYR A 322 2.51 7.23 -19.34
CA TYR A 322 3.25 5.96 -19.35
C TYR A 322 3.95 5.63 -18.03
N SER A 323 3.48 6.16 -16.90
CA SER A 323 3.98 5.77 -15.56
C SER A 323 2.89 5.66 -14.52
N ILE A 324 1.60 5.87 -14.87
CA ILE A 324 0.51 5.77 -13.90
C ILE A 324 0.35 4.33 -13.39
N TRP A 325 0.47 3.34 -14.28
CA TRP A 325 0.17 1.93 -14.02
C TRP A 325 1.35 1.10 -13.53
N HIS A 326 2.50 1.73 -13.20
CA HIS A 326 3.71 1.04 -12.76
C HIS A 326 3.48 0.10 -11.58
N TYR A 327 4.22 -1.01 -11.61
CA TYR A 327 4.35 -1.97 -10.52
C TYR A 327 4.85 -1.26 -9.24
N LYS A 328 4.15 -1.47 -8.12
CA LYS A 328 4.41 -0.73 -6.87
C LYS A 328 5.57 -1.26 -6.04
N GLY A 329 6.24 -2.33 -6.49
CA GLY A 329 7.21 -3.07 -5.67
C GLY A 329 6.51 -3.95 -4.64
N LEU A 330 7.25 -4.90 -4.07
CA LEU A 330 6.76 -5.68 -2.94
C LEU A 330 6.47 -4.73 -1.77
N LYS A 331 5.33 -4.93 -1.09
CA LYS A 331 4.80 -4.00 -0.07
C LYS A 331 5.61 -3.94 1.23
N ASN A 332 6.81 -4.50 1.25
CA ASN A 332 7.73 -4.55 2.37
C ASN A 332 8.42 -3.20 2.63
N LYS A 333 7.61 -2.14 2.77
CA LYS A 333 8.03 -0.81 3.24
C LYS A 333 8.48 -0.91 4.70
N ILE A 334 9.42 -0.04 5.10
CA ILE A 334 9.87 0.47 6.42
C ILE A 334 9.10 0.01 7.70
N LYS A 335 7.79 -0.28 7.61
CA LYS A 335 7.00 -0.95 8.66
C LYS A 335 7.35 -2.44 8.88
N THR A 336 8.21 -3.02 8.04
CA THR A 336 8.46 -4.47 7.93
C THR A 336 9.95 -4.83 7.96
N SER A 337 10.85 -3.89 8.24
CA SER A 337 12.24 -4.27 8.51
C SER A 337 12.28 -5.01 9.85
N GLU A 338 12.94 -6.16 9.86
CA GLU A 338 13.26 -6.96 11.06
C GLU A 338 13.91 -6.11 12.16
N SER A 339 14.65 -5.07 11.74
CA SER A 339 15.12 -3.97 12.56
C SER A 339 14.28 -2.72 12.30
N ALA A 340 13.09 -2.62 12.89
CA ALA A 340 12.38 -1.34 12.93
C ALA A 340 13.17 -0.39 13.84
N THR A 341 14.14 0.32 13.27
CA THR A 341 15.14 1.06 14.02
C THR A 341 14.59 2.31 14.69
N LYS A 342 15.26 2.75 15.75
CA LYS A 342 14.91 3.96 16.51
C LYS A 342 14.78 5.17 15.57
N GLU A 343 15.67 5.31 14.59
CA GLU A 343 15.62 6.39 13.58
C GLU A 343 14.34 6.36 12.73
N THR A 344 13.84 5.16 12.39
CA THR A 344 12.62 5.00 11.61
C THR A 344 11.41 5.51 12.38
N LEU A 345 11.30 5.18 13.66
CA LEU A 345 10.22 5.67 14.51
C LEU A 345 10.30 7.19 14.68
N LEU A 346 11.52 7.71 14.94
CA LEU A 346 11.80 9.13 15.02
C LEU A 346 11.29 9.86 13.77
N MET A 347 11.71 9.43 12.59
CA MET A 347 11.31 10.04 11.30
C MET A 347 9.80 9.98 11.08
N GLN A 348 9.13 8.88 11.43
CA GLN A 348 7.68 8.80 11.32
C GLN A 348 6.96 9.79 12.24
N MET A 349 7.47 10.00 13.45
CA MET A 349 6.91 10.97 14.40
C MET A 349 7.09 12.40 13.88
N ILE A 350 8.28 12.77 13.42
CA ILE A 350 8.55 14.13 12.91
C ILE A 350 7.75 14.40 11.65
N ASP A 351 7.69 13.47 10.69
CA ASP A 351 6.89 13.64 9.46
C ASP A 351 5.39 13.79 9.76
N GLU A 352 4.89 13.16 10.82
CA GLU A 352 3.50 13.33 11.27
C GLU A 352 3.27 14.73 11.88
N VAL A 353 4.19 15.22 12.73
CA VAL A 353 4.13 16.53 13.37
C VAL A 353 4.31 17.67 12.36
N SER A 354 5.08 17.45 11.29
CA SER A 354 5.23 18.36 10.14
C SER A 354 4.02 18.38 9.18
N LYS A 355 2.93 17.66 9.47
CA LYS A 355 1.69 17.67 8.66
C LYS A 355 0.54 18.28 9.42
N VAL A 356 -0.26 19.08 8.71
CA VAL A 356 -1.46 19.68 9.30
C VAL A 356 -2.52 18.60 9.63
N PRO A 357 -3.12 18.60 10.83
CA PRO A 357 -4.20 17.70 11.16
C PRO A 357 -5.41 17.89 10.24
N ASN A 358 -6.09 16.80 9.89
CA ASN A 358 -7.23 16.86 8.98
C ASN A 358 -8.36 17.77 9.48
N VAL A 359 -8.59 17.83 10.80
CA VAL A 359 -9.60 18.72 11.40
C VAL A 359 -9.28 20.20 11.20
N VAL A 360 -8.01 20.59 11.18
CA VAL A 360 -7.61 21.96 10.86
C VAL A 360 -7.79 22.16 9.35
N TYR A 361 -7.13 21.32 8.54
CA TYR A 361 -7.13 21.43 7.08
C TYR A 361 -8.53 21.52 6.45
N GLN A 362 -9.50 20.71 6.90
CA GLN A 362 -10.85 20.70 6.33
C GLN A 362 -11.60 22.03 6.54
N ASN A 363 -11.29 22.74 7.62
CA ASN A 363 -11.97 23.98 8.02
C ASN A 363 -11.18 25.24 7.63
N LEU A 364 -10.13 25.15 6.81
CA LEU A 364 -9.43 26.32 6.24
C LEU A 364 -10.08 26.79 4.93
N SER A 365 -9.82 28.03 4.54
CA SER A 365 -10.18 28.54 3.20
C SER A 365 -9.41 27.84 2.08
N LYS A 366 -9.86 27.99 0.83
CA LYS A 366 -9.22 27.37 -0.34
C LYS A 366 -7.76 27.83 -0.49
N ASP A 367 -7.51 29.13 -0.41
CA ASP A 367 -6.17 29.71 -0.58
C ASP A 367 -5.20 29.19 0.48
N LEU A 368 -5.63 29.11 1.75
CA LEU A 368 -4.83 28.53 2.82
C LEU A 368 -4.62 27.03 2.67
N LYS A 369 -5.62 26.28 2.18
CA LYS A 369 -5.48 24.84 1.87
C LYS A 369 -4.43 24.59 0.79
N ASP A 370 -4.31 25.50 -0.17
CA ASP A 370 -3.39 25.37 -1.29
C ASP A 370 -1.93 25.65 -0.87
N SER A 371 -1.70 26.40 0.22
CA SER A 371 -0.37 26.57 0.84
C SER A 371 0.28 25.28 1.37
N PHE A 372 -0.52 24.24 1.64
CA PHE A 372 -0.03 22.91 2.09
C PHE A 372 0.29 21.95 0.93
N ILE A 373 0.21 22.42 -0.32
CA ILE A 373 0.51 21.63 -1.51
C ILE A 373 1.97 21.82 -1.88
N GLU A 374 2.70 20.72 -1.99
CA GLU A 374 4.13 20.74 -2.27
C GLU A 374 4.51 19.77 -3.39
N ASP A 375 5.64 20.05 -4.06
CA ASP A 375 6.27 19.04 -4.92
C ASP A 375 7.09 18.12 -4.04
N TRP A 376 6.65 16.88 -3.93
CA TRP A 376 7.43 15.86 -3.24
C TRP A 376 8.81 15.71 -3.86
N ASN A 377 8.94 15.87 -5.18
CA ASN A 377 10.23 15.74 -5.84
C ASN A 377 11.15 16.97 -5.61
N GLU A 378 10.61 18.15 -5.34
CA GLU A 378 11.40 19.34 -4.96
C GLU A 378 11.84 19.21 -3.50
N TYR A 379 10.95 18.78 -2.60
CA TYR A 379 11.21 18.59 -1.17
C TYR A 379 12.47 17.75 -0.88
N TYR A 380 12.75 16.71 -1.68
CA TYR A 380 13.94 15.85 -1.51
C TYR A 380 15.16 16.29 -2.34
N LYS A 381 15.01 17.23 -3.29
CA LYS A 381 16.10 17.74 -4.16
C LYS A 381 17.02 18.77 -3.50
N HIS A 382 16.64 19.37 -2.38
CA HIS A 382 17.40 20.44 -1.71
C HIS A 382 18.75 19.98 -1.07
N ASN A 383 19.35 18.88 -1.55
CA ASN A 383 20.71 18.46 -1.20
C ASN A 383 21.65 18.71 -2.39
N GLU A 384 22.83 19.28 -2.16
CA GLU A 384 23.88 19.40 -3.18
C GLU A 384 24.28 18.02 -3.74
N GLU A 385 24.23 16.94 -2.94
CA GLU A 385 24.46 15.55 -3.38
C GLU A 385 23.32 14.93 -4.21
N ASN A 386 22.09 15.45 -4.16
CA ASN A 386 20.96 14.95 -4.96
C ASN A 386 20.79 15.70 -6.29
N THR A 387 21.68 16.65 -6.60
CA THR A 387 21.66 17.37 -7.88
C THR A 387 21.84 16.43 -9.07
N GLU A 388 22.50 15.28 -8.89
CA GLU A 388 22.75 14.30 -9.95
C GLU A 388 21.63 13.26 -10.16
N ASN A 389 20.69 13.10 -9.21
CA ASN A 389 19.55 12.17 -9.38
C ASN A 389 18.45 12.80 -10.28
N THR A 390 18.82 12.98 -11.55
CA THR A 390 18.03 13.59 -12.62
C THR A 390 16.72 12.86 -12.95
N ILE A 391 16.58 11.59 -12.56
CA ILE A 391 15.46 10.70 -12.94
C ILE A 391 14.14 11.15 -12.28
N ASN A 392 14.09 11.24 -10.95
CA ASN A 392 12.91 11.72 -10.20
C ASN A 392 12.60 13.21 -10.45
N SER A 393 13.54 13.94 -11.05
CA SER A 393 13.39 15.37 -11.32
C SER A 393 12.47 15.69 -12.49
N LYS A 394 12.11 14.69 -13.32
CA LYS A 394 11.48 14.85 -14.62
C LYS A 394 9.99 15.21 -14.57
N VAL A 395 9.27 14.87 -13.48
CA VAL A 395 7.82 15.13 -13.34
C VAL A 395 7.50 15.74 -11.97
N ILE A 396 6.59 16.71 -11.95
CA ILE A 396 6.04 17.32 -10.74
C ILE A 396 5.17 16.31 -10.00
N HIS A 397 5.45 16.07 -8.70
CA HIS A 397 4.66 15.20 -7.84
C HIS A 397 3.97 15.99 -6.72
N SER A 398 2.78 16.53 -7.03
CA SER A 398 1.97 17.25 -6.06
C SER A 398 1.50 16.36 -4.91
N ILE A 399 1.79 16.77 -3.67
CA ILE A 399 1.31 16.13 -2.45
C ILE A 399 0.77 17.18 -1.50
N VAL A 400 -0.33 16.86 -0.82
CA VAL A 400 -0.88 17.66 0.27
C VAL A 400 -0.24 17.21 1.59
N ARG A 401 0.47 18.09 2.29
CA ARG A 401 1.12 17.81 3.59
C ARG A 401 0.11 17.75 4.76
N ARG A 402 -0.92 16.91 4.65
CA ARG A 402 -1.96 16.70 5.69
C ARG A 402 -1.91 15.30 6.29
N ARG A 403 -2.41 15.17 7.53
CA ARG A 403 -2.62 13.87 8.19
C ARG A 403 -3.87 13.20 7.63
N TYR A 404 -3.77 11.90 7.32
CA TYR A 404 -4.89 11.10 6.80
C TYR A 404 -5.49 10.17 7.86
N LYS A 405 -4.68 9.71 8.81
CA LYS A 405 -5.07 8.86 9.94
C LYS A 405 -4.28 9.30 11.16
N ASP A 406 -4.87 9.25 12.34
CA ASP A 406 -4.17 9.53 13.59
C ASP A 406 -3.26 8.33 13.95
N LYS A 407 -1.96 8.58 14.04
CA LYS A 407 -0.94 7.59 14.40
C LYS A 407 -0.44 7.71 15.84
N PHE A 408 -0.94 8.68 16.61
CA PHE A 408 -0.46 8.96 17.97
C PHE A 408 -0.48 7.72 18.86
N ASN A 409 -1.60 6.98 18.86
CA ASN A 409 -1.74 5.78 19.68
C ASN A 409 -0.67 4.73 19.37
N TYR A 410 -0.33 4.55 18.09
CA TYR A 410 0.75 3.65 17.69
C TYR A 410 2.11 4.16 18.18
N PHE A 411 2.41 5.45 17.99
CA PHE A 411 3.67 6.05 18.44
C PHE A 411 3.86 5.97 19.95
N ALA A 412 2.82 6.27 20.73
CA ALA A 412 2.87 6.23 22.18
C ALA A 412 3.15 4.81 22.71
N ILE A 413 2.42 3.81 22.21
CA ILE A 413 2.63 2.41 22.63
C ILE A 413 3.99 1.90 22.17
N ARG A 414 4.37 2.17 20.92
CA ARG A 414 5.68 1.78 20.39
C ARG A 414 6.83 2.42 21.18
N PHE A 415 6.70 3.68 21.57
CA PHE A 415 7.69 4.35 22.40
C PHE A 415 7.83 3.68 23.77
N LEU A 416 6.71 3.45 24.46
CA LEU A 416 6.70 2.80 25.76
C LEU A 416 7.24 1.36 25.70
N ASP A 417 6.93 0.61 24.65
CA ASP A 417 7.38 -0.78 24.48
C ASP A 417 8.89 -0.88 24.20
N GLU A 418 9.45 0.04 23.39
CA GLU A 418 10.84 -0.04 22.94
C GLU A 418 11.85 0.69 23.85
N PHE A 419 11.46 1.85 24.40
CA PHE A 419 12.37 2.75 25.14
C PHE A 419 12.19 2.69 26.66
N VAL A 420 11.11 2.08 27.16
CA VAL A 420 10.87 1.92 28.59
C VAL A 420 10.98 0.45 28.96
N ASN A 421 11.86 0.14 29.91
CA ASN A 421 12.06 -1.20 30.41
C ASN A 421 11.05 -1.51 31.53
N PHE A 422 9.89 -2.02 31.15
CA PHE A 422 8.89 -2.51 32.10
C PHE A 422 9.20 -3.92 32.59
N PRO A 423 9.24 -4.18 33.91
CA PRO A 423 9.45 -5.52 34.47
C PRO A 423 8.50 -6.58 33.91
N SER A 424 7.19 -6.32 33.92
CA SER A 424 6.16 -7.31 33.55
C SER A 424 5.05 -6.75 32.67
N LEU A 425 4.91 -5.42 32.56
CA LEU A 425 3.90 -4.80 31.72
C LEU A 425 4.18 -5.13 30.25
N ARG A 426 3.20 -5.72 29.57
CA ARG A 426 3.25 -5.98 28.13
C ARG A 426 1.94 -5.56 27.47
N PHE A 427 2.04 -5.08 26.24
CA PHE A 427 0.88 -4.67 25.43
C PHE A 427 0.40 -5.82 24.57
N GLN A 428 -0.90 -5.83 24.26
CA GLN A 428 -1.49 -6.85 23.41
C GLN A 428 -0.99 -6.71 21.96
N VAL A 429 -0.35 -7.74 21.44
CA VAL A 429 0.13 -7.86 20.06
C VAL A 429 -0.68 -8.93 19.34
N TYR A 430 -1.13 -8.60 18.14
CA TYR A 430 -1.68 -9.55 17.19
C TYR A 430 -0.52 -10.19 16.42
N LEU A 431 -0.26 -11.47 16.64
CA LEU A 431 0.85 -12.23 16.05
C LEU A 431 0.58 -12.60 14.58
N GLY A 432 -0.67 -12.94 14.28
CA GLY A 432 -1.08 -13.42 12.96
C GLY A 432 -2.31 -14.31 13.03
N ASN A 433 -2.58 -15.02 11.93
CA ASN A 433 -3.67 -15.98 11.85
C ASN A 433 -3.11 -17.40 11.80
N TYR A 434 -3.84 -18.30 12.43
CA TYR A 434 -3.65 -19.73 12.31
C TYR A 434 -4.78 -20.34 11.49
N LEU A 435 -4.41 -21.10 10.47
CA LEU A 435 -5.32 -21.84 9.60
C LEU A 435 -5.68 -23.17 10.28
N VAL A 436 -6.92 -23.29 10.75
CA VAL A 436 -7.41 -24.50 11.42
C VAL A 436 -7.92 -25.54 10.43
N ASP A 437 -8.53 -25.08 9.34
CA ASP A 437 -9.16 -25.92 8.31
C ASP A 437 -9.13 -25.11 7.00
N SER A 438 -8.75 -25.75 5.90
CA SER A 438 -8.92 -25.23 4.54
C SER A 438 -9.45 -26.33 3.66
N ARG A 439 -10.58 -26.08 3.02
CA ARG A 439 -11.17 -27.02 2.06
C ARG A 439 -12.15 -26.31 1.13
N PRO A 440 -12.33 -26.82 -0.08
CA PRO A 440 -13.41 -26.39 -0.95
C PRO A 440 -14.77 -26.73 -0.31
N LYS A 441 -15.71 -25.79 -0.40
CA LYS A 441 -17.11 -25.98 0.00
C LYS A 441 -18.03 -25.43 -1.07
N GLU A 442 -19.03 -26.21 -1.41
CA GLU A 442 -20.15 -25.76 -2.22
C GLU A 442 -21.07 -24.86 -1.38
N SER A 443 -21.43 -23.72 -1.96
CA SER A 443 -22.34 -22.74 -1.39
C SER A 443 -23.26 -22.27 -2.51
N ALA A 444 -24.48 -22.82 -2.56
CA ALA A 444 -25.37 -22.67 -3.72
C ALA A 444 -24.68 -23.16 -5.01
N ASN A 445 -24.57 -22.33 -6.05
CA ASN A 445 -23.98 -22.72 -7.34
C ASN A 445 -22.46 -22.42 -7.44
N VAL A 446 -21.81 -22.07 -6.33
CA VAL A 446 -20.39 -21.71 -6.31
C VAL A 446 -19.59 -22.57 -5.35
N ILE A 447 -18.33 -22.81 -5.70
CA ILE A 447 -17.31 -23.39 -4.84
C ILE A 447 -16.51 -22.24 -4.24
N THR A 448 -16.42 -22.23 -2.91
CA THR A 448 -15.56 -21.31 -2.16
C THR A 448 -14.48 -22.08 -1.43
N GLU A 449 -13.27 -21.50 -1.36
CA GLU A 449 -12.21 -22.04 -0.51
C GLU A 449 -12.48 -21.62 0.94
N ARG A 450 -13.05 -22.53 1.74
CA ARG A 450 -13.41 -22.23 3.12
C ARG A 450 -12.18 -22.36 4.01
N GLU A 451 -11.61 -21.21 4.36
CA GLU A 451 -10.58 -21.11 5.38
C GLU A 451 -11.18 -20.79 6.76
N ILE A 452 -10.89 -21.62 7.77
CA ILE A 452 -11.18 -21.31 9.19
C ILE A 452 -9.90 -20.76 9.80
N LYS A 453 -9.88 -19.45 10.05
CA LYS A 453 -8.72 -18.77 10.64
C LYS A 453 -9.01 -18.37 12.09
N LYS A 454 -8.08 -18.67 13.00
CA LYS A 454 -8.07 -18.18 14.38
C LYS A 454 -7.05 -17.04 14.49
N LYS A 455 -7.47 -15.89 15.01
CA LYS A 455 -6.54 -14.81 15.36
C LYS A 455 -5.74 -15.19 16.61
N ILE A 456 -4.43 -15.00 16.54
CA ILE A 456 -3.52 -15.22 17.65
C ILE A 456 -3.13 -13.86 18.24
N PHE A 457 -3.33 -13.74 19.54
CA PHE A 457 -2.92 -12.59 20.32
C PHE A 457 -1.96 -13.06 21.40
N VAL A 458 -0.90 -12.29 21.60
CA VAL A 458 0.14 -12.52 22.62
C VAL A 458 0.43 -11.20 23.33
N PHE A 459 1.10 -11.26 24.47
CA PHE A 459 1.60 -10.09 25.18
C PHE A 459 3.12 -10.20 25.24
N GLY A 460 3.80 -9.30 24.55
CA GLY A 460 5.25 -9.28 24.41
C GLY A 460 5.67 -7.99 23.69
N LYS A 461 6.98 -7.71 23.64
CA LYS A 461 7.46 -6.56 22.88
C LYS A 461 7.28 -6.84 21.39
N LEU A 462 6.81 -5.85 20.64
CA LEU A 462 6.49 -6.05 19.23
C LEU A 462 7.72 -6.48 18.40
N ASN A 463 8.91 -5.95 18.69
CA ASN A 463 10.16 -6.36 18.01
C ASN A 463 10.55 -7.82 18.30
N GLU A 464 10.50 -8.24 19.56
CA GLU A 464 10.80 -9.62 19.97
C GLU A 464 9.82 -10.59 19.29
N VAL A 465 8.53 -10.25 19.27
CA VAL A 465 7.49 -11.06 18.63
C VAL A 465 7.68 -11.16 17.12
N ASN A 466 8.12 -10.07 16.46
CA ASN A 466 8.44 -10.09 15.03
C ASN A 466 9.62 -11.00 14.71
N GLN A 467 10.72 -10.89 15.48
CA GLN A 467 11.92 -11.72 15.30
C GLN A 467 11.60 -13.20 15.46
N LEU A 468 10.92 -13.58 16.55
CA LEU A 468 10.54 -14.98 16.79
C LEU A 468 9.66 -15.55 15.68
N LYS A 469 8.73 -14.75 15.13
CA LYS A 469 7.90 -15.18 14.01
C LYS A 469 8.75 -15.42 12.75
N ASN A 470 9.71 -14.54 12.47
CA ASN A 470 10.58 -14.68 11.30
C ASN A 470 11.52 -15.88 11.43
N ASP A 471 12.18 -16.02 12.58
CA ASP A 471 13.04 -17.16 12.89
C ASP A 471 12.30 -18.49 12.74
N PHE A 472 11.03 -18.54 13.17
CA PHE A 472 10.16 -19.69 12.98
C PHE A 472 9.94 -20.03 11.50
N PHE A 473 9.66 -19.03 10.64
CA PHE A 473 9.50 -19.29 9.20
C PHE A 473 10.81 -19.63 8.50
N SER A 474 11.94 -19.04 8.89
CA SER A 474 13.26 -19.41 8.36
C SER A 474 13.59 -20.88 8.65
N LYS A 475 13.39 -21.33 9.90
CA LYS A 475 13.57 -22.75 10.27
C LYS A 475 12.66 -23.68 9.46
N ILE A 476 11.39 -23.29 9.28
CA ILE A 476 10.44 -24.08 8.48
C ILE A 476 10.85 -24.20 7.01
N GLU A 477 11.40 -23.13 6.43
CA GLU A 477 11.90 -23.14 5.06
C GLU A 477 13.16 -23.99 4.92
N GLU A 478 14.08 -23.92 5.87
CA GLU A 478 15.30 -24.74 5.93
C GLU A 478 14.97 -26.23 6.10
N ASP A 479 14.10 -26.56 7.06
CA ASP A 479 13.71 -27.93 7.39
C ASP A 479 12.63 -28.51 6.46
N LYS A 480 12.12 -27.71 5.51
CA LYS A 480 11.03 -28.05 4.57
C LYS A 480 9.76 -28.55 5.27
N LEU A 481 9.46 -27.99 6.43
CA LEU A 481 8.28 -28.35 7.21
C LEU A 481 7.02 -27.63 6.69
N GLU A 482 5.86 -28.20 6.96
CA GLU A 482 4.59 -27.52 6.73
C GLU A 482 4.10 -26.86 8.02
N THR A 483 3.49 -25.68 7.88
CA THR A 483 2.87 -24.97 8.99
C THR A 483 1.53 -24.39 8.60
N ASN A 484 0.61 -24.42 9.55
CA ASN A 484 -0.70 -23.82 9.48
C ASN A 484 -0.70 -22.33 9.92
N LEU A 485 0.44 -21.80 10.36
CA LEU A 485 0.58 -20.37 10.67
C LEU A 485 0.76 -19.57 9.37
N GLU A 486 -0.01 -18.50 9.22
CA GLU A 486 0.17 -17.60 8.09
C GLU A 486 1.39 -16.67 8.29
N VAL A 487 2.25 -16.62 7.28
CA VAL A 487 3.38 -15.66 7.21
C VAL A 487 2.86 -14.24 7.40
N PHE A 488 1.77 -13.91 6.70
CA PHE A 488 1.10 -12.63 6.78
C PHE A 488 -0.23 -12.74 7.54
N PRO A 489 -0.66 -11.69 8.27
CA PRO A 489 -0.02 -10.39 8.40
C PRO A 489 1.15 -10.40 9.39
N ASN A 490 2.03 -9.39 9.27
CA ASN A 490 3.09 -9.17 10.25
C ASN A 490 2.51 -8.78 11.61
N PRO A 491 3.20 -9.11 12.72
CA PRO A 491 2.74 -8.75 14.04
C PRO A 491 2.52 -7.24 14.20
N SER A 492 1.50 -6.87 14.98
CA SER A 492 1.12 -5.47 15.21
C SER A 492 0.36 -5.28 16.52
N TYR A 493 0.41 -4.09 17.12
CA TYR A 493 -0.36 -3.81 18.33
C TYR A 493 -1.87 -3.94 18.08
N HIS A 494 -2.57 -4.59 19.00
CA HIS A 494 -4.01 -4.77 18.92
C HIS A 494 -4.77 -3.67 19.68
N PHE A 495 -5.30 -2.72 18.93
CA PHE A 495 -6.33 -1.79 19.43
C PHE A 495 -7.71 -2.41 19.18
N PRO A 496 -8.52 -2.68 20.23
CA PRO A 496 -9.89 -3.18 20.06
C PRO A 496 -10.71 -2.26 19.17
N MET A 497 -11.76 -2.75 18.51
CA MET A 497 -12.68 -1.89 17.75
C MET A 497 -13.72 -1.24 18.68
N GLU A 498 -14.19 -0.05 18.35
CA GLU A 498 -15.34 0.59 18.99
C GLU A 498 -16.61 -0.23 18.73
N ASN A 499 -17.51 -0.25 19.72
CA ASN A 499 -18.84 -0.82 19.56
C ASN A 499 -19.79 0.24 18.98
N SER A 500 -19.52 0.66 17.75
CA SER A 500 -20.32 1.64 17.00
C SER A 500 -20.57 1.14 15.58
N GLU A 501 -21.51 1.76 14.87
CA GLU A 501 -21.80 1.41 13.46
C GLU A 501 -20.60 1.66 12.53
N GLU A 502 -19.70 2.57 12.94
CA GLU A 502 -18.46 2.86 12.22
C GLU A 502 -17.33 1.97 12.75
N LEU A 503 -16.68 1.20 11.88
CA LEU A 503 -15.50 0.40 12.22
C LEU A 503 -14.29 1.31 12.53
N LYS A 504 -14.23 1.82 13.77
CA LYS A 504 -13.13 2.64 14.30
C LYS A 504 -12.39 1.89 15.40
N SER A 505 -11.07 2.06 15.48
CA SER A 505 -10.30 1.55 16.61
C SER A 505 -10.71 2.28 17.88
N ALA A 506 -11.02 1.53 18.93
CA ALA A 506 -11.28 2.05 20.26
C ALA A 506 -10.02 2.72 20.83
N ASN A 507 -10.25 3.77 21.62
CA ASN A 507 -9.18 4.54 22.24
C ASN A 507 -8.66 3.88 23.53
N LYS A 508 -8.30 2.59 23.44
CA LYS A 508 -7.78 1.77 24.54
C LYS A 508 -6.86 0.65 24.01
N ILE A 509 -6.00 0.12 24.87
CA ILE A 509 -5.15 -1.05 24.57
C ILE A 509 -5.20 -2.07 25.71
N GLY A 510 -5.16 -3.35 25.36
CA GLY A 510 -5.08 -4.43 26.34
C GLY A 510 -3.68 -4.55 26.93
N ILE A 511 -3.60 -4.74 28.24
CA ILE A 511 -2.34 -4.94 28.96
C ILE A 511 -2.32 -6.23 29.77
N TYR A 512 -1.13 -6.76 29.99
CA TYR A 512 -0.84 -7.90 30.85
C TYR A 512 0.20 -7.55 31.91
N LEU A 513 0.02 -8.09 33.12
CA LEU A 513 0.86 -7.91 34.31
C LEU A 513 0.85 -9.21 35.13
N SER A 514 2.01 -9.81 35.38
CA SER A 514 2.13 -11.14 36.03
C SER A 514 1.37 -11.24 37.35
N ASP A 515 1.55 -10.27 38.23
CA ASP A 515 1.05 -10.36 39.62
C ASP A 515 -0.49 -10.25 39.69
N ILE A 516 -1.11 -9.60 38.70
CA ILE A 516 -2.56 -9.41 38.62
C ILE A 516 -3.25 -10.68 38.12
N GLU A 517 -2.57 -11.52 37.33
CA GLU A 517 -3.17 -12.74 36.79
C GLU A 517 -3.62 -13.68 37.90
N ASN A 518 -2.77 -13.88 38.90
CA ASN A 518 -3.04 -14.74 40.05
C ASN A 518 -4.29 -14.31 40.83
N LEU A 519 -4.61 -13.01 40.86
CA LEU A 519 -5.82 -12.52 41.52
C LEU A 519 -7.11 -12.79 40.74
N LEU A 520 -7.03 -12.79 39.40
CA LEU A 520 -8.19 -12.91 38.52
C LEU A 520 -8.46 -14.36 38.10
N GLU A 521 -7.44 -15.23 38.16
CA GLU A 521 -7.47 -16.68 37.94
C GLU A 521 -8.75 -17.38 38.47
N PRO A 522 -9.15 -17.21 39.75
CA PRO A 522 -10.33 -17.86 40.30
C PRO A 522 -11.64 -17.52 39.57
N PHE A 523 -11.75 -16.29 39.05
CA PHE A 523 -12.95 -15.82 38.35
C PHE A 523 -12.95 -16.21 36.86
N LYS A 524 -11.76 -16.43 36.27
CA LYS A 524 -11.61 -16.82 34.86
C LYS A 524 -11.94 -18.28 34.60
N LYS A 525 -11.76 -19.19 35.58
CA LYS A 525 -12.06 -20.64 35.45
C LYS A 525 -13.53 -20.92 35.08
N HIS A 526 -14.47 -20.02 35.41
CA HIS A 526 -15.88 -20.14 35.04
C HIS A 526 -16.22 -19.69 33.60
N LEU A 527 -15.30 -19.00 32.90
CA LEU A 527 -15.46 -18.56 31.50
C LEU A 527 -14.65 -19.39 30.50
N ASN A 528 -13.56 -20.03 30.95
CA ASN A 528 -12.64 -20.79 30.11
C ASN A 528 -13.21 -22.15 29.69
N LYS A 529 -14.16 -22.15 28.74
CA LYS A 529 -14.59 -23.38 28.07
C LYS A 529 -13.93 -23.67 26.73
N ASN A 530 -13.12 -22.80 26.11
CA ASN A 530 -12.68 -23.01 24.72
C ASN A 530 -11.38 -22.31 24.29
N THR A 531 -10.27 -22.45 25.03
CA THR A 531 -8.95 -22.25 24.40
C THR A 531 -8.39 -23.63 24.09
N SER A 532 -8.38 -24.05 22.82
CA SER A 532 -7.91 -25.38 22.43
C SER A 532 -6.45 -25.55 22.83
N GLN A 533 -6.08 -26.68 23.45
CA GLN A 533 -4.69 -27.00 23.81
C GLN A 533 -3.73 -26.85 22.62
N GLU A 534 -4.18 -27.23 21.42
CA GLU A 534 -3.48 -27.01 20.14
C GLU A 534 -3.09 -25.55 19.87
N LYS A 535 -3.88 -24.58 20.36
CA LYS A 535 -3.57 -23.15 20.19
C LYS A 535 -2.45 -22.73 21.12
N ILE A 536 -2.38 -23.31 22.31
CA ILE A 536 -1.36 -23.01 23.31
C ILE A 536 -0.04 -23.64 22.85
N SER A 537 -0.04 -24.92 22.47
CA SER A 537 1.16 -25.62 21.99
C SER A 537 1.79 -24.94 20.77
N LEU A 538 0.99 -24.52 19.80
CA LEU A 538 1.50 -23.80 18.63
C LEU A 538 2.15 -22.47 19.00
N ILE A 539 1.52 -21.70 19.91
CA ILE A 539 2.12 -20.43 20.32
C ILE A 539 3.42 -20.71 21.04
N GLU A 540 3.49 -21.75 21.86
CA GLU A 540 4.72 -22.19 22.53
C GLU A 540 5.81 -22.61 21.54
N ASP A 541 5.47 -23.27 20.42
CA ASP A 541 6.40 -23.62 19.33
C ASP A 541 6.97 -22.36 18.66
N ILE A 542 6.12 -21.37 18.39
CA ILE A 542 6.53 -20.10 17.76
C ILE A 542 7.37 -19.27 18.73
N THR A 543 6.95 -19.18 20.00
CA THR A 543 7.62 -18.37 21.01
C THR A 543 8.81 -19.08 21.63
N GLN A 544 9.06 -20.35 21.27
CA GLN A 544 10.10 -21.21 21.85
C GLN A 544 10.04 -21.21 23.39
N GLN A 545 8.83 -21.19 23.96
CA GLN A 545 8.58 -21.07 25.40
C GLN A 545 9.23 -19.84 26.08
N ASN A 546 9.52 -18.77 25.34
CA ASN A 546 10.10 -17.55 25.90
C ASN A 546 9.22 -16.98 27.02
N GLU A 547 9.74 -16.97 28.25
CA GLU A 547 9.01 -16.55 29.44
C GLU A 547 8.47 -15.11 29.37
N ASN A 548 9.10 -14.26 28.54
CA ASN A 548 8.71 -12.86 28.33
C ASN A 548 7.42 -12.71 27.51
N ILE A 549 6.96 -13.76 26.85
CA ILE A 549 5.74 -13.75 26.05
C ILE A 549 4.64 -14.46 26.81
N LYS A 550 3.51 -13.76 26.98
CA LYS A 550 2.36 -14.26 27.72
C LYS A 550 1.16 -14.45 26.80
N ILE A 551 0.37 -15.48 27.08
CA ILE A 551 -0.76 -15.91 26.26
C ILE A 551 -2.03 -15.74 27.10
N GLY A 552 -3.09 -15.19 26.53
CA GLY A 552 -4.38 -15.13 27.20
C GLY A 552 -5.23 -13.94 26.78
N GLN A 553 -6.20 -13.62 27.62
CA GLN A 553 -7.00 -12.41 27.50
C GLN A 553 -6.32 -11.24 28.25
N PRO A 554 -6.58 -9.99 27.84
CA PRO A 554 -6.09 -8.83 28.59
C PRO A 554 -6.52 -8.88 30.06
N LEU A 555 -5.64 -8.47 30.97
CA LEU A 555 -5.98 -8.36 32.39
C LEU A 555 -6.69 -7.04 32.67
N ALA A 556 -6.28 -5.99 31.96
CA ALA A 556 -6.88 -4.67 32.03
C ALA A 556 -6.84 -3.96 30.68
N TYR A 557 -7.66 -2.93 30.54
CA TYR A 557 -7.61 -1.97 29.44
C TYR A 557 -7.08 -0.63 29.93
N LEU A 558 -5.96 -0.20 29.33
CA LEU A 558 -5.42 1.15 29.49
C LEU A 558 -6.08 2.07 28.46
N SER A 559 -6.61 3.21 28.91
CA SER A 559 -7.21 4.19 28.03
C SER A 559 -6.15 5.09 27.39
N MET A 560 -6.22 5.27 26.07
CA MET A 560 -5.24 6.08 25.34
C MET A 560 -5.32 7.57 25.65
N ASN A 561 -6.42 8.08 26.23
CA ASN A 561 -6.41 9.47 26.68
C ASN A 561 -5.55 9.67 27.96
N ASP A 562 -5.24 8.62 28.74
CA ASP A 562 -4.30 8.68 29.89
C ASP A 562 -2.85 8.41 29.46
N ILE A 563 -2.59 8.04 28.20
CA ILE A 563 -1.24 7.75 27.76
C ILE A 563 -0.31 8.96 27.88
N HIS A 564 -0.87 10.18 27.82
CA HIS A 564 -0.14 11.44 28.00
C HIS A 564 0.47 11.56 29.39
N SER A 565 -0.27 11.20 30.44
CA SER A 565 0.24 11.25 31.81
C SER A 565 1.27 10.14 32.05
N VAL A 566 1.10 8.98 31.41
CA VAL A 566 2.10 7.91 31.44
C VAL A 566 3.41 8.35 30.78
N ILE A 567 3.35 8.90 29.56
CA ILE A 567 4.53 9.42 28.85
C ILE A 567 5.21 10.53 29.66
N PHE A 568 4.43 11.47 30.21
CA PHE A 568 4.98 12.54 31.02
C PHE A 568 5.70 12.03 32.28
N GLU A 569 5.10 11.07 32.99
CA GLU A 569 5.71 10.50 34.19
C GLU A 569 7.03 9.76 33.87
N VAL A 570 7.06 9.04 32.75
CA VAL A 570 8.27 8.37 32.25
C VAL A 570 9.38 9.38 31.91
N LEU A 571 9.01 10.52 31.32
CA LEU A 571 9.98 11.48 30.78
C LEU A 571 10.36 12.63 31.73
N LYS A 572 9.62 12.86 32.82
CA LYS A 572 9.88 14.00 33.73
C LYS A 572 11.25 13.90 34.40
N ASN A 573 11.59 12.71 34.91
CA ASN A 573 12.88 12.40 35.57
C ASN A 573 13.30 10.97 35.18
N PRO A 574 13.78 10.74 33.96
CA PRO A 574 14.07 9.40 33.47
C PRO A 574 15.29 8.82 34.19
N ILE A 575 15.11 7.67 34.83
CA ILE A 575 16.22 6.87 35.35
C ILE A 575 16.64 5.92 34.24
N ILE A 576 17.87 6.01 33.74
CA ILE A 576 18.34 5.15 32.64
C ILE A 576 19.09 3.94 33.20
N LYS A 577 18.72 2.74 32.74
CA LYS A 577 19.41 1.47 33.00
C LYS A 577 19.51 0.70 31.68
N ASP A 578 20.70 0.17 31.37
CA ASP A 578 20.97 -0.58 30.14
C ASP A 578 20.52 0.16 28.86
N GLY A 579 20.72 1.49 28.83
CA GLY A 579 20.33 2.34 27.70
C GLY A 579 18.82 2.53 27.51
N LYS A 580 17.98 2.21 28.50
CA LYS A 580 16.53 2.41 28.49
C LYS A 580 16.01 3.06 29.76
N ILE A 581 14.82 3.65 29.70
CA ILE A 581 14.17 4.24 30.89
C ILE A 581 13.66 3.13 31.81
N ASP A 582 13.97 3.18 33.11
CA ASP A 582 13.46 2.24 34.11
C ASP A 582 11.97 2.46 34.35
N GLY A 583 11.15 1.51 33.88
CA GLY A 583 9.69 1.57 33.97
C GLY A 583 9.10 1.11 35.31
N LYS A 584 9.91 0.67 36.28
CA LYS A 584 9.45 0.04 37.54
C LYS A 584 8.44 0.90 38.33
N SER A 585 8.72 2.20 38.47
CA SER A 585 7.86 3.11 39.24
C SER A 585 6.48 3.29 38.60
N VAL A 586 6.45 3.46 37.28
CA VAL A 586 5.22 3.63 36.49
C VAL A 586 4.40 2.34 36.49
N GLU A 587 5.05 1.19 36.30
CA GLU A 587 4.39 -0.12 36.40
C GLU A 587 3.77 -0.33 37.79
N LYS A 588 4.47 0.04 38.87
CA LYS A 588 3.94 -0.05 40.24
C LYS A 588 2.69 0.80 40.43
N LYS A 589 2.65 2.03 39.90
CA LYS A 589 1.43 2.88 39.94
C LYS A 589 0.25 2.23 39.21
N ILE A 590 0.48 1.69 38.01
CA ILE A 590 -0.54 0.97 37.23
C ILE A 590 -1.05 -0.26 38.02
N LYS A 591 -0.13 -1.09 38.54
CA LYS A 591 -0.46 -2.26 39.36
C LYS A 591 -1.33 -1.88 40.56
N ASN A 592 -0.89 -0.91 41.36
CA ASN A 592 -1.61 -0.47 42.56
C ASN A 592 -3.04 -0.01 42.26
N GLN A 593 -3.23 0.71 41.15
CA GLN A 593 -4.58 1.14 40.75
C GLN A 593 -5.48 -0.06 40.40
N ILE A 594 -4.96 -1.04 39.65
CA ILE A 594 -5.73 -2.25 39.30
C ILE A 594 -6.06 -3.06 40.56
N TYR A 595 -5.10 -3.25 41.46
CA TYR A 595 -5.31 -3.92 42.75
C TYR A 595 -6.41 -3.25 43.57
N LYS A 596 -6.36 -1.92 43.67
CA LYS A 596 -7.38 -1.13 44.36
C LYS A 596 -8.77 -1.39 43.78
N GLN A 597 -8.91 -1.29 42.45
CA GLN A 597 -10.20 -1.52 41.78
C GLN A 597 -10.72 -2.95 41.95
N ILE A 598 -9.85 -3.97 41.86
CA ILE A 598 -10.24 -5.37 42.08
C ILE A 598 -10.76 -5.55 43.51
N ASN A 599 -10.04 -5.02 44.51
CA ASN A 599 -10.45 -5.12 45.91
C ASN A 599 -11.75 -4.39 46.20
N GLU A 600 -11.97 -3.21 45.61
CA GLU A 600 -13.23 -2.47 45.73
C GLU A 600 -14.42 -3.24 45.14
N ILE A 601 -14.23 -3.87 43.97
CA ILE A 601 -15.27 -4.68 43.30
C ILE A 601 -15.58 -5.94 44.13
N LYS A 602 -14.55 -6.66 44.56
CA LYS A 602 -14.68 -7.89 45.37
C LYS A 602 -15.41 -7.63 46.68
N ASN A 603 -15.09 -6.52 47.35
CA ASN A 603 -15.68 -6.14 48.64
C ASN A 603 -16.98 -5.33 48.51
N LYS A 604 -17.57 -5.24 47.30
CA LYS A 604 -18.85 -4.55 47.05
C LYS A 604 -18.88 -3.08 47.53
N LYS A 605 -17.72 -2.40 47.53
CA LYS A 605 -17.60 -1.02 48.02
C LYS A 605 -18.38 -0.05 47.15
N GLU A 606 -19.13 0.88 47.76
CA GLU A 606 -19.92 1.89 47.03
C GLU A 606 -19.08 2.94 46.30
N GLU A 607 -17.84 3.13 46.76
CA GLU A 607 -16.83 3.99 46.13
C GLU A 607 -16.54 3.56 44.69
N SER A 608 -16.68 2.26 44.38
CA SER A 608 -16.52 1.73 43.03
C SER A 608 -17.67 2.16 42.13
N LYS A 609 -17.35 2.94 41.09
CA LYS A 609 -18.32 3.42 40.10
C LYS A 609 -19.09 2.26 39.43
N ILE A 610 -18.44 1.11 39.25
CA ILE A 610 -19.07 -0.07 38.63
C ILE A 610 -20.13 -0.68 39.55
N ILE A 611 -19.84 -0.79 40.85
CA ILE A 611 -20.77 -1.31 41.87
C ILE A 611 -21.95 -0.36 42.05
N LYS A 612 -21.70 0.95 42.13
CA LYS A 612 -22.76 1.97 42.19
C LYS A 612 -23.73 1.85 41.01
N ASN A 613 -23.22 1.59 39.81
CA ASN A 613 -24.06 1.37 38.63
C ASN A 613 -24.80 0.03 38.65
N PHE A 614 -24.22 -1.03 39.21
CA PHE A 614 -24.89 -2.32 39.36
C PHE A 614 -26.07 -2.28 40.33
N ARG A 615 -25.96 -1.49 41.42
CA ARG A 615 -27.03 -1.32 42.42
C ARG A 615 -28.21 -0.46 41.92
N LYS A 616 -28.00 0.45 40.97
CA LYS A 616 -29.09 1.27 40.37
C LYS A 616 -30.14 0.46 39.60
N LYS A 617 -29.82 -0.78 39.23
CA LYS A 617 -30.70 -1.65 38.45
C LYS A 617 -31.17 -2.79 39.34
N THR A 618 -32.42 -2.70 39.79
CA THR A 618 -33.09 -3.78 40.51
C THR A 618 -33.17 -5.03 39.64
N GLU A 619 -33.17 -6.18 40.31
CA GLU A 619 -33.46 -7.45 39.66
C GLU A 619 -34.89 -7.36 39.12
N SER A 620 -35.02 -7.41 37.80
CA SER A 620 -36.29 -7.34 37.09
C SER A 620 -36.27 -8.34 35.95
N ASP A 621 -37.45 -8.88 35.61
CA ASP A 621 -37.56 -9.88 34.55
C ASP A 621 -37.06 -9.35 33.20
N LEU A 622 -37.40 -8.10 32.83
CA LEU A 622 -36.98 -7.40 31.59
C LEU A 622 -37.07 -5.86 31.70
N ASP A 623 -36.10 -5.13 31.13
CA ASP A 623 -36.08 -3.66 31.01
C ASP A 623 -36.91 -3.17 29.80
N LEU A 624 -38.22 -2.99 30.01
CA LEU A 624 -39.18 -2.58 28.96
C LEU A 624 -38.87 -1.21 28.36
N LYS A 625 -38.44 -0.24 29.17
CA LYS A 625 -38.11 1.11 28.70
C LYS A 625 -36.94 1.07 27.73
N LYS A 626 -35.89 0.32 28.06
CA LYS A 626 -34.77 0.08 27.13
C LYS A 626 -35.23 -0.64 25.85
N MET A 627 -36.20 -1.55 25.96
CA MET A 627 -36.72 -2.25 24.79
C MET A 627 -37.41 -1.30 23.80
N ILE A 628 -38.22 -0.38 24.32
CA ILE A 628 -38.89 0.68 23.56
C ILE A 628 -37.86 1.62 22.92
N ASP A 629 -36.89 2.11 23.70
CA ASP A 629 -35.83 3.02 23.21
C ASP A 629 -35.02 2.40 22.06
N ASP A 630 -34.63 1.13 22.19
CA ASP A 630 -33.85 0.44 21.15
C ASP A 630 -34.69 0.18 19.89
N LEU A 631 -36.02 0.05 20.00
CA LEU A 631 -36.92 -0.11 18.85
C LEU A 631 -37.19 1.22 18.14
N ILE A 632 -37.33 2.33 18.89
CA ILE A 632 -37.38 3.70 18.34
C ILE A 632 -36.11 4.00 17.54
N LYS A 633 -34.93 3.60 18.02
CA LYS A 633 -33.68 3.75 17.27
C LYS A 633 -33.71 2.99 15.95
N GLU A 634 -34.19 1.75 15.92
CA GLU A 634 -34.30 0.95 14.69
C GLU A 634 -35.31 1.54 13.68
N ILE A 635 -36.40 2.13 14.16
CA ILE A 635 -37.34 2.90 13.32
C ILE A 635 -36.62 4.10 12.71
N LYS A 636 -35.93 4.90 13.53
CA LYS A 636 -35.16 6.05 13.08
C LYS A 636 -34.11 5.68 12.02
N ILE A 637 -33.36 4.59 12.22
CA ILE A 637 -32.41 4.07 11.23
C ILE A 637 -33.11 3.75 9.90
N THR A 638 -34.32 3.18 9.95
CA THR A 638 -35.12 2.89 8.75
C THR A 638 -35.53 4.18 8.03
N ASP A 639 -36.02 5.17 8.78
CA ASP A 639 -36.46 6.45 8.23
C ASP A 639 -35.30 7.25 7.64
N ASP A 640 -34.14 7.28 8.29
CA ASP A 640 -32.92 7.93 7.77
C ASP A 640 -32.49 7.28 6.45
N LYS A 641 -32.64 5.96 6.30
CA LYS A 641 -32.35 5.23 5.06
C LYS A 641 -33.36 5.52 3.94
N ILE A 642 -34.65 5.62 4.26
CA ILE A 642 -35.70 6.03 3.30
C ILE A 642 -35.41 7.46 2.82
N LYS A 643 -35.19 8.39 3.75
CA LYS A 643 -34.87 9.78 3.45
C LYS A 643 -33.64 9.91 2.56
N LYS A 644 -32.55 9.21 2.88
CA LYS A 644 -31.33 9.20 2.05
C LYS A 644 -31.59 8.66 0.64
N LEU A 645 -32.46 7.65 0.51
CA LEU A 645 -32.84 7.11 -0.80
C LEU A 645 -33.63 8.14 -1.63
N ASP A 646 -34.57 8.85 -1.01
CA ASP A 646 -35.36 9.89 -1.67
C ASP A 646 -34.49 11.10 -2.07
N GLU A 647 -33.55 11.51 -1.21
CA GLU A 647 -32.52 12.51 -1.53
C GLU A 647 -31.69 12.08 -2.75
N ASN A 648 -31.24 10.83 -2.79
CA ASN A 648 -30.48 10.27 -3.90
C ASN A 648 -31.29 10.26 -5.22
N LYS A 649 -32.58 9.90 -5.16
CA LYS A 649 -33.50 9.94 -6.32
C LYS A 649 -33.65 11.38 -6.83
N LYS A 650 -33.88 12.33 -5.92
CA LYS A 650 -34.03 13.74 -6.24
C LYS A 650 -32.78 14.29 -6.91
N GLU A 651 -31.60 14.08 -6.32
CA GLU A 651 -30.32 14.50 -6.91
C GLU A 651 -30.08 13.92 -8.32
N TYR A 652 -30.45 12.65 -8.53
CA TYR A 652 -30.34 12.01 -9.84
C TYR A 652 -31.28 12.67 -10.88
N PHE A 653 -32.56 12.81 -10.55
CA PHE A 653 -33.53 13.43 -11.48
C PHE A 653 -33.22 14.90 -11.75
N ASP A 654 -32.77 15.65 -10.75
CA ASP A 654 -32.35 17.05 -10.89
C ASP A 654 -31.14 17.16 -11.84
N TYR A 655 -30.16 16.26 -11.73
CA TYR A 655 -29.01 16.22 -12.65
C TYR A 655 -29.40 15.83 -14.08
N GLN A 656 -30.34 14.89 -14.25
CA GLN A 656 -30.84 14.50 -15.58
C GLN A 656 -31.61 15.64 -16.25
N LYS A 657 -32.39 16.42 -15.49
CA LYS A 657 -33.11 17.59 -15.99
C LYS A 657 -32.19 18.79 -16.24
N ASN A 658 -31.24 19.04 -15.34
CA ASN A 658 -30.33 20.16 -15.40
C ASN A 658 -28.88 19.70 -15.12
N LYS A 659 -28.07 19.61 -16.18
CA LYS A 659 -26.67 19.17 -16.12
C LYS A 659 -25.75 20.10 -15.31
N THR A 660 -26.23 21.26 -14.85
CA THR A 660 -25.50 22.16 -13.93
C THR A 660 -25.71 21.83 -12.44
N ALA A 661 -26.70 20.99 -12.12
CA ALA A 661 -26.92 20.51 -10.76
C ALA A 661 -25.81 19.55 -10.28
N LYS A 662 -25.81 19.19 -8.99
CA LYS A 662 -24.83 18.28 -8.38
C LYS A 662 -24.78 16.96 -9.18
N LYS A 663 -23.60 16.63 -9.70
CA LYS A 663 -23.41 15.47 -10.58
C LYS A 663 -23.73 14.15 -9.86
N ARG A 664 -24.83 13.52 -10.26
CA ARG A 664 -25.20 12.16 -9.81
C ARG A 664 -25.64 11.31 -11.01
N ASN A 665 -24.77 10.39 -11.42
CA ASN A 665 -24.99 9.58 -12.62
C ASN A 665 -25.95 8.39 -12.39
N TYR A 666 -26.13 7.96 -11.14
CA TYR A 666 -26.96 6.80 -10.76
C TYR A 666 -27.66 7.09 -9.44
N ILE A 667 -28.86 6.54 -9.24
CA ILE A 667 -29.58 6.64 -7.97
C ILE A 667 -28.73 6.02 -6.85
N LEU A 668 -28.25 4.79 -7.05
CA LEU A 668 -27.29 4.11 -6.17
C LEU A 668 -25.98 3.86 -6.90
N GLN A 669 -24.88 4.38 -6.36
CA GLN A 669 -23.52 4.09 -6.81
C GLN A 669 -23.07 2.71 -6.31
N ASN A 670 -22.06 2.12 -6.94
CA ASN A 670 -21.56 0.79 -6.57
C ASN A 670 -21.05 0.71 -5.11
N SER A 671 -20.44 1.77 -4.59
CA SER A 671 -20.04 1.85 -3.17
C SER A 671 -21.26 1.80 -2.25
N GLU A 672 -22.31 2.55 -2.58
CA GLU A 672 -23.57 2.57 -1.81
C GLU A 672 -24.29 1.21 -1.89
N LYS A 673 -24.29 0.55 -3.06
CA LYS A 673 -24.81 -0.83 -3.20
C LYS A 673 -24.13 -1.79 -2.22
N GLY A 674 -22.79 -1.73 -2.11
CA GLY A 674 -22.03 -2.56 -1.17
C GLY A 674 -22.32 -2.28 0.31
N GLU A 675 -22.43 -1.01 0.69
CA GLU A 675 -22.81 -0.61 2.06
C GLU A 675 -24.23 -1.08 2.41
N ILE A 676 -25.19 -0.87 1.50
CA ILE A 676 -26.59 -1.28 1.68
C ILE A 676 -26.69 -2.81 1.74
N ALA A 677 -25.99 -3.53 0.86
CA ALA A 677 -25.99 -4.99 0.86
C ALA A 677 -25.41 -5.58 2.15
N THR A 678 -24.34 -4.97 2.68
CA THR A 678 -23.75 -5.34 3.97
C THR A 678 -24.75 -5.18 5.11
N TRP A 679 -25.45 -4.05 5.14
CA TRP A 679 -26.51 -3.79 6.12
C TRP A 679 -27.68 -4.76 5.96
N LEU A 680 -28.18 -4.96 4.73
CA LEU A 680 -29.29 -5.87 4.42
C LEU A 680 -28.99 -7.29 4.86
N ALA A 681 -27.83 -7.85 4.50
CA ALA A 681 -27.46 -9.21 4.90
C ALA A 681 -27.40 -9.37 6.43
N ASN A 682 -26.86 -8.35 7.14
CA ASN A 682 -26.82 -8.34 8.60
C ASN A 682 -28.21 -8.25 9.21
N ASP A 683 -29.11 -7.44 8.64
CA ASP A 683 -30.49 -7.27 9.11
C ASP A 683 -31.33 -8.53 8.85
N ILE A 684 -31.26 -9.10 7.64
CA ILE A 684 -31.90 -10.38 7.26
C ILE A 684 -31.49 -11.49 8.23
N LYS A 685 -30.20 -11.60 8.56
CA LYS A 685 -29.68 -12.60 9.51
C LYS A 685 -30.27 -12.46 10.93
N ARG A 686 -30.73 -11.27 11.32
CA ARG A 686 -31.39 -11.10 12.63
C ARG A 686 -32.65 -11.96 12.69
N PHE A 687 -33.45 -11.95 11.63
CA PHE A 687 -34.74 -12.66 11.53
C PHE A 687 -34.65 -14.17 11.28
N PHE A 688 -33.46 -14.75 11.08
CA PHE A 688 -33.35 -16.20 10.88
C PHE A 688 -33.89 -17.00 12.08
N PRO A 689 -34.69 -18.06 11.83
CA PRO A 689 -35.07 -19.00 12.88
C PRO A 689 -33.83 -19.71 13.43
N LYS A 690 -33.90 -20.14 14.70
CA LYS A 690 -32.76 -20.65 15.45
C LYS A 690 -32.04 -21.80 14.70
N GLU A 691 -32.79 -22.77 14.21
CA GLU A 691 -32.27 -23.95 13.50
C GLU A 691 -31.49 -23.57 12.22
N PHE A 692 -32.03 -22.64 11.43
CA PHE A 692 -31.36 -22.15 10.22
C PHE A 692 -30.11 -21.33 10.59
N LYS A 693 -30.20 -20.49 11.63
CA LYS A 693 -29.12 -19.61 12.09
C LYS A 693 -27.92 -20.37 12.64
N GLU A 694 -28.12 -21.54 13.27
CA GLU A 694 -27.05 -22.41 13.76
C GLU A 694 -26.24 -23.05 12.61
N LYS A 695 -26.93 -23.37 11.50
CA LYS A 695 -26.30 -23.86 10.26
C LYS A 695 -25.65 -22.73 9.46
N TRP A 696 -26.08 -21.47 9.64
CA TRP A 696 -25.53 -20.31 8.95
C TRP A 696 -24.07 -20.02 9.33
N LYS A 697 -23.15 -20.09 8.36
CA LYS A 697 -21.71 -19.88 8.57
C LYS A 697 -21.24 -18.56 7.96
N GLY A 698 -20.03 -18.15 8.34
CA GLY A 698 -19.46 -16.88 7.89
C GLY A 698 -19.22 -16.79 6.37
N TYR A 699 -18.99 -17.91 5.68
CA TYR A 699 -18.83 -17.91 4.22
C TYR A 699 -20.19 -17.72 3.52
N HIS A 700 -21.25 -18.42 3.94
CA HIS A 700 -22.63 -18.15 3.47
C HIS A 700 -23.01 -16.68 3.63
N HIS A 701 -22.62 -16.06 4.75
CA HIS A 701 -22.90 -14.64 5.01
C HIS A 701 -22.18 -13.69 4.05
N ARG A 702 -20.92 -13.99 3.72
CA ARG A 702 -20.14 -13.21 2.75
C ARG A 702 -20.71 -13.36 1.34
N GLU A 703 -21.07 -14.59 0.95
CA GLU A 703 -21.75 -14.85 -0.33
C GLU A 703 -23.07 -14.10 -0.42
N LEU A 704 -23.86 -14.07 0.66
CA LEU A 704 -25.13 -13.34 0.70
C LEU A 704 -24.91 -11.83 0.52
N GLN A 705 -23.95 -11.24 1.24
CA GLN A 705 -23.60 -9.83 1.12
C GLN A 705 -23.24 -9.46 -0.32
N LEU A 706 -22.38 -10.26 -0.94
CA LEU A 706 -21.92 -9.99 -2.29
C LEU A 706 -23.01 -10.23 -3.34
N SER A 707 -23.77 -11.31 -3.22
CA SER A 707 -24.88 -11.62 -4.13
C SER A 707 -25.99 -10.59 -4.06
N ILE A 708 -26.22 -9.97 -2.88
CA ILE A 708 -27.13 -8.83 -2.74
C ILE A 708 -26.53 -7.57 -3.40
N ALA A 709 -25.23 -7.31 -3.26
CA ALA A 709 -24.58 -6.15 -3.91
C ALA A 709 -24.67 -6.25 -5.45
N TYR A 710 -24.58 -7.46 -5.99
CA TYR A 710 -24.75 -7.80 -7.40
C TYR A 710 -26.13 -8.42 -7.71
N TYR A 711 -27.17 -8.01 -6.99
CA TYR A 711 -28.50 -8.63 -7.07
C TYR A 711 -29.03 -8.72 -8.51
N ASP A 712 -28.76 -7.70 -9.33
CA ASP A 712 -29.19 -7.61 -10.73
C ASP A 712 -28.76 -8.85 -11.57
N THR A 713 -27.60 -9.45 -11.26
CA THR A 713 -27.08 -10.66 -11.95
C THR A 713 -27.02 -11.90 -11.05
N GLN A 714 -27.09 -11.75 -9.73
CA GLN A 714 -26.91 -12.83 -8.74
C GLN A 714 -28.16 -13.17 -7.93
N LYS A 715 -29.33 -12.66 -8.34
CA LYS A 715 -30.63 -12.91 -7.68
C LYS A 715 -30.92 -14.39 -7.39
N GLN A 716 -30.60 -15.29 -8.31
CA GLN A 716 -30.81 -16.73 -8.11
C GLN A 716 -29.89 -17.29 -7.01
N ASN A 717 -28.65 -16.81 -6.93
CA ASN A 717 -27.73 -17.22 -5.88
C ASN A 717 -28.24 -16.79 -4.49
N VAL A 718 -28.83 -15.58 -4.38
CA VAL A 718 -29.48 -15.12 -3.13
C VAL A 718 -30.61 -16.07 -2.71
N LYS A 719 -31.46 -16.50 -3.64
CA LYS A 719 -32.54 -17.46 -3.35
C LYS A 719 -32.00 -18.81 -2.88
N LEU A 720 -30.98 -19.34 -3.55
CA LEU A 720 -30.37 -20.62 -3.23
C LEU A 720 -29.65 -20.60 -1.87
N LEU A 721 -28.96 -19.50 -1.53
CA LEU A 721 -28.35 -19.32 -0.22
C LEU A 721 -29.39 -19.34 0.91
N LEU A 722 -30.60 -18.86 0.64
CA LEU A 722 -31.71 -18.88 1.58
C LEU A 722 -32.63 -20.10 1.39
N TYR A 723 -32.19 -21.12 0.64
CA TYR A 723 -32.96 -22.35 0.43
C TYR A 723 -33.20 -23.06 1.77
N GLY A 724 -34.43 -23.53 1.98
CA GLY A 724 -34.89 -24.10 3.25
C GLY A 724 -35.36 -23.07 4.29
N LEU A 725 -35.26 -21.76 4.00
CA LEU A 725 -35.95 -20.73 4.76
C LEU A 725 -37.29 -20.40 4.09
N ASP A 726 -38.41 -20.56 4.80
CA ASP A 726 -39.69 -19.98 4.38
C ASP A 726 -39.66 -18.47 4.62
N TYR A 727 -38.96 -17.76 3.72
CA TYR A 727 -38.75 -16.33 3.83
C TYR A 727 -40.07 -15.55 3.71
N ARG A 728 -41.13 -16.09 3.09
CA ARG A 728 -42.44 -15.40 3.01
C ARG A 728 -43.08 -15.29 4.39
N LYS A 729 -42.92 -16.33 5.22
CA LYS A 729 -43.42 -16.35 6.59
C LYS A 729 -42.47 -15.69 7.57
N GLU A 730 -41.17 -16.03 7.52
CA GLU A 730 -40.20 -15.60 8.53
C GLU A 730 -39.65 -14.18 8.28
N ILE A 731 -39.53 -13.77 7.01
CA ILE A 731 -38.96 -12.47 6.62
C ILE A 731 -39.80 -11.82 5.50
N PRO A 732 -41.04 -11.36 5.79
CA PRO A 732 -42.00 -10.91 4.77
C PRO A 732 -41.56 -9.70 3.91
N MET A 733 -40.47 -9.06 4.31
CA MET A 733 -39.80 -7.97 3.59
C MET A 733 -38.93 -8.45 2.42
N LEU A 734 -38.68 -9.75 2.28
CA LEU A 734 -37.96 -10.34 1.14
C LEU A 734 -38.92 -10.64 -0.02
N ASP A 735 -38.81 -9.86 -1.10
CA ASP A 735 -39.58 -10.06 -2.33
C ASP A 735 -38.65 -10.21 -3.54
N PHE A 736 -38.40 -11.47 -3.92
CA PHE A 736 -37.63 -11.79 -5.11
C PHE A 736 -38.43 -11.69 -6.42
N SER A 737 -39.63 -11.11 -6.44
CA SER A 737 -40.25 -10.68 -7.71
C SER A 737 -39.57 -9.42 -8.25
N LYS A 738 -38.96 -8.60 -7.37
CA LYS A 738 -38.30 -7.34 -7.77
C LYS A 738 -37.13 -7.60 -8.74
N PRO A 739 -37.08 -6.90 -9.89
CA PRO A 739 -36.15 -7.22 -10.96
C PRO A 739 -34.73 -6.72 -10.67
N ASN A 740 -34.58 -5.56 -10.04
CA ASN A 740 -33.29 -4.95 -9.74
C ASN A 740 -33.10 -4.67 -8.24
N PHE A 741 -31.87 -4.35 -7.86
CA PHE A 741 -31.46 -4.10 -6.48
C PHE A 741 -32.20 -2.92 -5.83
N LEU A 742 -32.46 -1.85 -6.58
CA LEU A 742 -33.12 -0.65 -6.07
C LEU A 742 -34.56 -0.98 -5.64
N ASP A 743 -35.33 -1.63 -6.51
CA ASP A 743 -36.71 -2.02 -6.24
C ASP A 743 -36.79 -3.02 -5.08
N PHE A 744 -35.83 -3.94 -5.00
CA PHE A 744 -35.71 -4.89 -3.91
C PHE A 744 -35.47 -4.19 -2.56
N TYR A 745 -34.53 -3.24 -2.51
CA TYR A 745 -34.21 -2.50 -1.30
C TYR A 745 -35.35 -1.57 -0.85
N GLU A 746 -35.97 -0.86 -1.79
CA GLU A 746 -37.11 0.02 -1.50
C GLU A 746 -38.30 -0.77 -0.94
N TYR A 747 -38.60 -1.92 -1.54
CA TYR A 747 -39.63 -2.82 -1.03
C TYR A 747 -39.30 -3.31 0.39
N TYR A 748 -38.05 -3.70 0.63
CA TYR A 748 -37.58 -4.16 1.94
C TYR A 748 -37.83 -3.09 3.02
N LEU A 749 -37.40 -1.85 2.78
CA LEU A 749 -37.60 -0.74 3.72
C LEU A 749 -39.09 -0.44 3.96
N LYS A 750 -39.89 -0.42 2.87
CA LYS A 750 -41.34 -0.16 2.92
C LYS A 750 -42.09 -1.19 3.77
N LYS A 751 -41.62 -2.44 3.80
CA LYS A 751 -42.19 -3.51 4.64
C LYS A 751 -41.61 -3.56 6.05
N ARG A 752 -40.31 -3.25 6.22
CA ARG A 752 -39.64 -3.22 7.52
C ARG A 752 -40.25 -2.18 8.47
N LYS A 753 -40.52 -0.97 7.97
CA LYS A 753 -41.03 0.14 8.80
C LYS A 753 -42.35 -0.21 9.53
N PRO A 754 -43.44 -0.63 8.85
CA PRO A 754 -44.69 -1.01 9.52
C PRO A 754 -44.53 -2.13 10.55
N GLN A 755 -43.66 -3.11 10.30
CA GLN A 755 -43.43 -4.21 11.24
C GLN A 755 -42.83 -3.71 12.56
N LEU A 756 -41.87 -2.78 12.51
CA LEU A 756 -41.30 -2.17 13.71
C LEU A 756 -42.31 -1.29 14.45
N TYR A 757 -43.12 -0.51 13.73
CA TYR A 757 -44.18 0.29 14.37
C TYR A 757 -45.22 -0.57 15.09
N ASN A 758 -45.63 -1.70 14.51
CA ASN A 758 -46.55 -2.62 15.16
C ASN A 758 -45.94 -3.20 16.44
N LEU A 759 -44.67 -3.62 16.40
CA LEU A 759 -43.93 -4.07 17.58
C LEU A 759 -43.81 -2.99 18.67
N LEU A 760 -43.56 -1.74 18.27
CA LEU A 760 -43.50 -0.60 19.18
C LEU A 760 -44.85 -0.39 19.87
N SER A 761 -45.93 -0.35 19.08
CA SER A 761 -47.29 -0.17 19.60
C SER A 761 -47.67 -1.27 20.59
N ASP A 762 -47.36 -2.53 20.28
CA ASP A 762 -47.64 -3.65 21.19
C ASP A 762 -46.81 -3.56 22.49
N LEU A 763 -45.57 -3.05 22.45
CA LEU A 763 -44.76 -2.80 23.65
C LEU A 763 -45.27 -1.63 24.49
N GLU A 764 -45.70 -0.53 23.87
CA GLU A 764 -46.28 0.62 24.57
C GLU A 764 -47.59 0.23 25.27
N LYS A 765 -48.42 -0.59 24.61
CA LYS A 765 -49.63 -1.16 25.22
C LYS A 765 -49.30 -2.06 26.42
N LEU A 766 -48.25 -2.89 26.31
CA LEU A 766 -47.77 -3.70 27.43
C LEU A 766 -47.26 -2.83 28.59
N GLU A 767 -46.57 -1.72 28.30
CA GLU A 767 -46.12 -0.75 29.32
C GLU A 767 -47.30 -0.06 30.01
N ARG A 768 -48.39 0.22 29.27
CA ARG A 768 -49.65 0.78 29.81
C ARG A 768 -50.54 -0.23 30.56
N GLY A 769 -50.16 -1.52 30.60
CA GLY A 769 -50.94 -2.56 31.29
C GLY A 769 -52.14 -3.09 30.50
N GLU A 770 -52.18 -2.88 29.18
CA GLU A 770 -53.25 -3.39 28.31
C GLU A 770 -53.10 -4.91 28.07
N SER A 771 -54.23 -5.59 27.82
CA SER A 771 -54.25 -7.05 27.58
C SER A 771 -53.62 -7.41 26.23
N ILE A 772 -52.40 -7.97 26.27
CA ILE A 772 -51.65 -8.47 25.12
C ILE A 772 -51.02 -9.82 25.46
N ASN A 773 -50.92 -10.71 24.46
CA ASN A 773 -50.14 -11.93 24.58
C ASN A 773 -48.64 -11.61 24.69
N LYS A 774 -48.17 -11.48 25.94
CA LYS A 774 -46.79 -11.14 26.31
C LYS A 774 -45.77 -12.13 25.72
N GLU A 775 -46.06 -13.42 25.73
CA GLU A 775 -45.15 -14.44 25.20
C GLU A 775 -44.94 -14.28 23.69
N MET A 776 -46.03 -14.09 22.94
CA MET A 776 -45.96 -13.88 21.50
C MET A 776 -45.20 -12.59 21.16
N LEU A 777 -45.43 -11.49 21.89
CA LEU A 777 -44.72 -10.23 21.69
C LEU A 777 -43.22 -10.38 21.96
N LEU A 778 -42.85 -10.96 23.10
CA LEU A 778 -41.44 -11.17 23.46
C LEU A 778 -40.73 -12.12 22.49
N SER A 779 -41.43 -13.14 21.98
CA SER A 779 -40.88 -14.03 20.95
C SER A 779 -40.51 -13.27 19.67
N LYS A 780 -41.36 -12.34 19.21
CA LYS A 780 -41.10 -11.50 18.02
C LYS A 780 -39.97 -10.50 18.30
N TYR A 781 -39.97 -9.87 19.47
CA TYR A 781 -38.93 -8.91 19.85
C TYR A 781 -37.55 -9.57 19.94
N PHE A 782 -37.43 -10.74 20.56
CA PHE A 782 -36.14 -11.42 20.74
C PHE A 782 -35.65 -12.19 19.50
N LYS A 783 -36.44 -12.23 18.41
CA LYS A 783 -35.88 -12.53 17.08
C LYS A 783 -34.91 -11.42 16.65
N LEU A 784 -35.24 -10.15 16.92
CA LEU A 784 -34.45 -8.98 16.54
C LEU A 784 -33.30 -8.70 17.52
N PHE A 785 -33.60 -8.75 18.82
CA PHE A 785 -32.68 -8.33 19.88
C PHE A 785 -32.29 -9.48 20.81
N ARG A 786 -31.11 -9.37 21.44
CA ARG A 786 -30.65 -10.40 22.40
C ARG A 786 -31.30 -10.19 23.77
N LYS A 787 -32.00 -11.22 24.27
CA LYS A 787 -32.65 -11.21 25.60
C LYS A 787 -31.70 -10.76 26.74
N SER A 788 -30.44 -11.20 26.69
CA SER A 788 -29.40 -10.86 27.68
C SER A 788 -29.13 -9.36 27.83
N ASN A 789 -29.49 -8.53 26.84
CA ASN A 789 -29.29 -7.07 26.89
C ASN A 789 -30.34 -6.36 27.74
N TYR A 790 -31.45 -7.03 28.07
CA TYR A 790 -32.61 -6.48 28.77
C TYR A 790 -32.87 -7.19 30.11
N GLN A 791 -32.20 -8.32 30.36
CA GLN A 791 -32.26 -9.01 31.65
C GLN A 791 -31.21 -8.44 32.60
N ASN A 792 -31.63 -8.05 33.80
CA ASN A 792 -30.73 -7.67 34.87
C ASN A 792 -30.34 -8.92 35.66
N LYS A 793 -29.03 -9.18 35.79
CA LYS A 793 -28.51 -10.25 36.65
C LYS A 793 -28.43 -9.81 38.12
N SER A 794 -28.33 -10.78 39.02
CA SER A 794 -27.99 -10.58 40.44
C SER A 794 -26.68 -9.79 40.60
N LEU A 795 -26.50 -9.13 41.76
CA LEU A 795 -25.29 -8.36 42.04
C LEU A 795 -24.03 -9.24 42.03
N ASP A 796 -24.12 -10.45 42.57
CA ASP A 796 -22.99 -11.39 42.63
C ASP A 796 -22.59 -11.88 41.24
N ASP A 797 -23.54 -12.17 40.35
CA ASP A 797 -23.25 -12.52 38.97
C ASP A 797 -22.63 -11.35 38.19
N LYS A 798 -23.07 -10.11 38.45
CA LYS A 798 -22.49 -8.91 37.85
C LYS A 798 -21.04 -8.72 38.30
N ILE A 799 -20.74 -8.98 39.57
CA ILE A 799 -19.37 -8.90 40.14
C ILE A 799 -18.47 -9.99 39.54
N ASN A 800 -18.92 -11.25 39.55
CA ASN A 800 -18.19 -12.35 38.96
C ASN A 800 -17.92 -12.11 37.46
N THR A 801 -18.92 -11.62 36.72
CA THR A 801 -18.75 -11.25 35.32
C THR A 801 -17.77 -10.09 35.14
N ALA A 802 -17.78 -9.08 36.02
CA ALA A 802 -16.87 -7.94 35.94
C ALA A 802 -15.41 -8.34 36.20
N LEU A 803 -15.15 -9.19 37.20
CA LEU A 803 -13.81 -9.69 37.54
C LEU A 803 -13.29 -10.73 36.55
N ALA A 804 -14.19 -11.46 35.89
CA ALA A 804 -13.80 -12.42 34.86
C ALA A 804 -13.49 -11.74 33.49
N ASN A 805 -13.82 -10.46 33.33
CA ASN A 805 -13.48 -9.64 32.16
C ASN A 805 -12.30 -8.69 32.47
N PRO A 806 -11.61 -8.14 31.44
CA PRO A 806 -10.51 -7.20 31.66
C PRO A 806 -10.97 -5.95 32.42
N ILE A 807 -10.22 -5.55 33.45
CA ILE A 807 -10.53 -4.38 34.28
C ILE A 807 -10.34 -3.08 33.47
N PHE A 808 -11.29 -2.17 33.55
CA PHE A 808 -11.14 -0.83 32.97
C PHE A 808 -10.46 0.10 33.97
N ILE A 809 -9.22 0.50 33.67
CA ILE A 809 -8.47 1.40 34.54
C ILE A 809 -9.18 2.76 34.57
N GLU A 810 -9.34 3.32 35.77
CA GLU A 810 -9.95 4.64 35.93
C GLU A 810 -9.12 5.76 35.30
N ARG A 811 -9.81 6.77 34.78
CA ARG A 811 -9.20 7.93 34.13
C ARG A 811 -8.42 8.77 35.15
N GLY A 812 -7.24 9.26 34.76
CA GLY A 812 -6.42 10.14 35.60
C GLY A 812 -5.63 9.43 36.71
N PHE A 813 -5.52 8.10 36.70
CA PHE A 813 -4.89 7.33 37.78
C PHE A 813 -3.39 7.61 38.06
N MET A 814 -2.69 8.28 37.15
CA MET A 814 -1.25 8.57 37.28
C MET A 814 -0.93 9.75 38.20
N ASP A 815 -1.90 10.66 38.40
CA ASP A 815 -1.75 11.88 39.17
C ASP A 815 -2.93 12.02 40.14
N GLY A 816 -2.67 12.37 41.39
CA GLY A 816 -3.72 12.57 42.40
C GLY A 816 -4.55 13.82 42.14
N ASN A 817 -3.99 14.81 41.44
CA ASN A 817 -4.66 16.06 41.12
C ASN A 817 -5.52 15.93 39.84
N PRO A 818 -6.68 16.60 39.77
CA PRO A 818 -7.54 16.58 38.59
C PRO A 818 -7.05 17.53 37.48
N THR A 819 -7.66 17.43 36.30
CA THR A 819 -7.46 18.38 35.20
C THR A 819 -8.54 19.47 35.12
N VAL A 820 -9.59 19.35 35.94
CA VAL A 820 -10.71 20.31 36.00
C VAL A 820 -11.17 20.42 37.45
N ILE A 821 -11.30 21.65 37.94
CA ILE A 821 -11.90 21.98 39.23
C ILE A 821 -12.96 23.04 38.96
N PRO A 822 -14.22 22.86 39.40
CA PRO A 822 -15.27 23.87 39.20
C PRO A 822 -14.84 25.24 39.73
N ASN A 823 -15.15 26.30 38.95
CA ASN A 823 -14.89 27.70 39.31
C ASN A 823 -13.42 28.07 39.61
N THR A 824 -12.46 27.23 39.23
CA THR A 824 -11.02 27.48 39.47
C THR A 824 -10.28 27.55 38.13
N THR A 825 -9.56 28.64 37.89
CA THR A 825 -8.67 28.79 36.73
C THR A 825 -7.30 28.19 37.03
N ILE A 826 -6.56 27.79 35.98
CA ILE A 826 -5.21 27.19 36.14
C ILE A 826 -4.21 28.22 36.63
N LYS A 827 -4.26 29.43 36.07
CA LYS A 827 -3.34 30.53 36.37
C LYS A 827 -3.46 30.92 37.86
N GLY A 828 -2.36 30.78 38.60
CA GLY A 828 -2.30 31.06 40.05
C GLY A 828 -2.78 29.90 40.94
N ASN A 829 -3.17 28.75 40.38
CA ASN A 829 -3.57 27.55 41.13
C ASN A 829 -2.87 26.29 40.58
N GLU A 830 -1.71 26.44 39.95
CA GLU A 830 -1.02 25.37 39.20
C GLU A 830 -0.79 24.10 40.04
N SER A 831 -0.47 24.26 41.33
CA SER A 831 -0.25 23.15 42.27
C SER A 831 -1.48 22.27 42.54
N ARG A 832 -2.69 22.76 42.24
CA ARG A 832 -3.96 22.03 42.43
C ARG A 832 -4.35 21.18 41.22
N PHE A 833 -3.65 21.33 40.10
CA PHE A 833 -3.91 20.58 38.87
C PHE A 833 -2.85 19.50 38.64
N ALA A 834 -3.16 18.53 37.78
CA ALA A 834 -2.22 17.49 37.41
C ALA A 834 -0.96 18.08 36.74
N ASN A 835 0.22 17.60 37.11
CA ASN A 835 1.50 18.16 36.65
C ASN A 835 1.65 18.08 35.13
N TRP A 836 1.28 16.94 34.54
CA TRP A 836 1.34 16.74 33.08
C TRP A 836 0.41 17.72 32.35
N PHE A 837 -0.72 18.07 32.97
CA PHE A 837 -1.72 18.96 32.40
C PHE A 837 -1.28 20.42 32.48
N VAL A 838 -0.67 20.82 33.59
CA VAL A 838 -0.03 22.14 33.73
C VAL A 838 1.09 22.29 32.71
N ALA A 839 1.99 21.31 32.59
CA ALA A 839 3.08 21.32 31.62
C ALA A 839 2.60 21.40 30.16
N TYR A 840 1.50 20.74 29.84
CA TYR A 840 0.86 20.84 28.53
C TYR A 840 0.22 22.22 28.30
N LYS A 841 -0.42 22.79 29.32
CA LYS A 841 -1.11 24.09 29.23
C LYS A 841 -0.18 25.29 29.16
N GLN A 842 1.01 25.18 29.72
CA GLN A 842 2.08 26.19 29.66
C GLN A 842 2.94 26.06 28.40
N PHE A 843 2.71 25.05 27.57
CA PHE A 843 3.43 24.88 26.32
C PHE A 843 2.79 25.77 25.24
N ASP A 844 3.54 26.73 24.71
CA ASP A 844 3.02 27.74 23.77
C ASP A 844 3.59 27.61 22.34
N GLU A 845 4.75 26.98 22.17
CA GLU A 845 5.47 26.89 20.90
C GLU A 845 4.90 25.80 19.97
N TYR A 846 3.65 25.94 19.50
CA TYR A 846 3.04 25.02 18.53
C TYR A 846 3.39 25.37 17.08
N GLN A 847 3.12 24.45 16.14
CA GLN A 847 3.23 24.73 14.70
C GLN A 847 2.34 25.90 14.29
N LYS A 848 2.83 26.71 13.34
CA LYS A 848 2.13 27.91 12.84
C LYS A 848 0.70 27.64 12.36
N PHE A 849 0.42 26.46 11.81
CA PHE A 849 -0.92 26.10 11.34
C PHE A 849 -1.98 25.96 12.45
N TYR A 850 -1.59 26.02 13.73
CA TYR A 850 -2.53 26.14 14.86
C TYR A 850 -2.84 27.58 15.26
N ASN A 851 -2.11 28.56 14.74
CA ASN A 851 -2.39 29.97 14.96
C ASN A 851 -3.61 30.38 14.11
N THR A 852 -4.73 30.67 14.76
CA THR A 852 -5.98 31.04 14.08
C THR A 852 -5.97 32.44 13.48
N GLU A 853 -4.98 33.28 13.82
CA GLU A 853 -4.78 34.59 13.21
C GLU A 853 -4.16 34.45 11.81
N GLU A 854 -3.19 33.55 11.66
CA GLU A 854 -2.52 33.24 10.38
C GLU A 854 -3.33 32.23 9.55
N TYR A 855 -3.92 31.22 10.20
CA TYR A 855 -4.70 30.15 9.59
C TYR A 855 -6.16 30.17 10.09
N PHE A 856 -6.95 31.12 9.56
CA PHE A 856 -8.34 31.30 9.97
C PHE A 856 -9.24 30.10 9.63
N LEU A 857 -10.16 29.77 10.55
CA LEU A 857 -11.12 28.68 10.38
C LEU A 857 -12.47 29.19 9.83
N GLU A 858 -12.99 28.55 8.79
CA GLU A 858 -14.30 28.80 8.20
C GLU A 858 -15.42 28.17 9.05
N LEU A 859 -15.84 28.90 10.10
CA LEU A 859 -16.84 28.41 11.08
C LEU A 859 -18.24 29.03 10.92
N LYS A 860 -18.44 29.96 9.99
CA LYS A 860 -19.68 30.76 9.86
C LYS A 860 -20.95 29.92 9.67
N ASP A 861 -20.85 28.83 8.90
CA ASP A 861 -21.99 27.96 8.58
C ASP A 861 -22.15 26.77 9.55
N LYS A 862 -21.41 26.75 10.66
CA LYS A 862 -21.40 25.65 11.63
C LYS A 862 -22.26 25.97 12.84
N THR A 863 -22.97 24.96 13.33
CA THR A 863 -23.72 25.07 14.59
C THR A 863 -22.76 25.20 15.78
N PRO A 864 -23.19 25.80 16.92
CA PRO A 864 -22.35 25.89 18.12
C PRO A 864 -21.80 24.55 18.62
N ASN A 865 -22.58 23.48 18.48
CA ASN A 865 -22.16 22.12 18.83
C ASN A 865 -21.08 21.58 17.90
N GLU A 866 -21.16 21.86 16.59
CA GLU A 866 -20.11 21.50 15.63
C GLU A 866 -18.83 22.28 15.90
N ILE A 867 -18.92 23.59 16.19
CA ILE A 867 -17.77 24.41 16.55
C ILE A 867 -17.07 23.84 17.79
N LYS A 868 -17.83 23.54 18.85
CA LYS A 868 -17.28 22.93 20.07
C LYS A 868 -16.61 21.58 19.80
N LYS A 869 -17.18 20.77 18.89
CA LYS A 869 -16.60 19.48 18.47
C LYS A 869 -15.28 19.68 17.72
N ILE A 870 -15.23 20.64 16.78
CA ILE A 870 -14.01 21.00 16.03
C ILE A 870 -12.92 21.48 17.00
N GLN A 871 -13.24 22.40 17.91
CA GLN A 871 -12.29 22.90 18.91
C GLN A 871 -11.76 21.79 19.83
N SER A 872 -12.62 20.88 20.29
CA SER A 872 -12.22 19.72 21.11
C SER A 872 -11.26 18.77 20.35
N GLN A 873 -11.52 18.54 19.07
CA GLN A 873 -10.64 17.74 18.21
C GLN A 873 -9.29 18.42 17.97
N ILE A 874 -9.28 19.73 17.72
CA ILE A 874 -8.04 20.52 17.59
C ILE A 874 -7.22 20.44 18.88
N TYR A 875 -7.87 20.66 20.03
CA TYR A 875 -7.23 20.58 21.34
C TYR A 875 -6.62 19.20 21.61
N THR A 876 -7.34 18.14 21.24
CA THR A 876 -6.83 16.76 21.33
C THR A 876 -5.58 16.57 20.48
N GLN A 877 -5.57 17.09 19.24
CA GLN A 877 -4.40 17.00 18.37
C GLN A 877 -3.22 17.82 18.89
N LYS A 878 -3.44 19.03 19.42
CA LYS A 878 -2.36 19.82 20.08
C LYS A 878 -1.74 19.04 21.24
N LYS A 879 -2.57 18.40 22.06
CA LYS A 879 -2.11 17.57 23.17
C LYS A 879 -1.31 16.34 22.72
N ASN A 880 -1.75 15.68 21.64
CA ASN A 880 -1.02 14.58 21.03
C ASN A 880 0.34 15.06 20.48
N ASP A 881 0.39 16.19 19.78
CA ASP A 881 1.62 16.76 19.22
C ASP A 881 2.65 17.13 20.30
N TRP A 882 2.19 17.71 21.42
CA TRP A 882 3.03 17.96 22.59
C TRP A 882 3.66 16.67 23.15
N ALA A 883 2.88 15.60 23.28
CA ALA A 883 3.40 14.32 23.76
C ALA A 883 4.36 13.68 22.74
N ILE A 884 4.07 13.77 21.43
CA ILE A 884 4.98 13.30 20.37
C ILE A 884 6.30 14.06 20.43
N TRP A 885 6.26 15.36 20.64
CA TRP A 885 7.45 16.19 20.75
C TRP A 885 8.36 15.79 21.91
N LYS A 886 7.78 15.47 23.07
CA LYS A 886 8.54 14.94 24.21
C LYS A 886 9.19 13.60 23.88
N MET A 887 8.50 12.71 23.15
CA MET A 887 9.08 11.46 22.67
C MET A 887 10.20 11.69 21.64
N ILE A 888 9.99 12.57 20.65
CA ILE A 888 11.01 12.96 19.65
C ILE A 888 12.28 13.46 20.35
N SER A 889 12.12 14.36 21.33
CA SER A 889 13.24 14.94 22.08
C SER A 889 14.08 13.86 22.78
N TYR A 890 13.41 12.88 23.40
CA TYR A 890 14.08 11.76 24.05
C TYR A 890 14.78 10.84 23.04
N ILE A 891 14.06 10.39 22.00
CA ILE A 891 14.61 9.46 21.01
C ILE A 891 15.80 10.09 20.29
N PHE A 892 15.72 11.39 19.98
CA PHE A 892 16.82 12.12 19.36
C PHE A 892 18.06 12.12 20.27
N LYS A 893 17.89 12.44 21.55
CA LYS A 893 19.00 12.40 22.52
C LYS A 893 19.61 11.00 22.63
N ASP A 894 18.77 9.97 22.66
CA ASP A 894 19.17 8.56 22.75
C ASP A 894 19.93 8.07 21.52
N ILE A 895 19.57 8.54 20.31
CA ILE A 895 20.28 8.15 19.07
C ILE A 895 21.56 8.97 18.88
N PHE A 896 21.54 10.28 19.16
CA PHE A 896 22.62 11.20 18.79
C PHE A 896 23.52 11.65 19.93
N ASN A 897 23.22 11.25 21.18
CA ASN A 897 23.90 11.75 22.39
C ASN A 897 23.96 13.28 22.48
N GLN A 898 23.02 13.97 21.83
CA GLN A 898 22.93 15.42 21.77
C GLN A 898 21.50 15.84 22.08
N ASP A 899 21.36 16.90 22.90
CA ASP A 899 20.05 17.49 23.13
C ASP A 899 19.55 18.20 21.86
N LEU A 900 18.23 18.25 21.72
CA LEU A 900 17.53 19.04 20.72
C LEU A 900 17.63 20.53 21.10
N GLN A 901 18.84 21.11 21.02
CA GLN A 901 19.06 22.52 21.33
C GLN A 901 18.44 23.39 20.23
N ASN A 902 17.69 24.41 20.65
CA ASN A 902 17.16 25.50 19.81
C ASN A 902 16.22 25.09 18.67
N VAL A 903 15.55 23.93 18.75
CA VAL A 903 14.50 23.57 17.78
C VAL A 903 13.19 23.42 18.52
N SER A 904 12.19 24.23 18.17
CA SER A 904 10.83 24.16 18.74
C SER A 904 9.88 23.41 17.81
N LEU A 905 8.72 22.96 18.33
CA LEU A 905 7.68 22.36 17.50
C LEU A 905 7.25 23.32 16.37
N SER A 906 7.29 24.63 16.64
CA SER A 906 6.93 25.68 15.69
C SER A 906 7.79 25.68 14.41
N GLU A 907 9.02 25.18 14.50
CA GLU A 907 10.00 25.15 13.40
C GLU A 907 9.94 23.86 12.55
N LEU A 908 9.23 22.83 13.02
CA LEU A 908 9.08 21.57 12.29
C LEU A 908 8.19 21.67 11.04
N TYR A 909 7.45 22.78 10.88
CA TYR A 909 6.65 23.07 9.69
C TYR A 909 7.10 24.39 9.05
N GLN A 910 7.42 24.34 7.76
CA GLN A 910 7.67 25.52 6.93
C GLN A 910 6.95 25.31 5.59
N ASN A 911 6.22 26.33 5.14
CA ASN A 911 5.62 26.28 3.80
C ASN A 911 6.70 26.49 2.71
N ARG A 912 6.34 26.25 1.43
CA ARG A 912 7.30 26.36 0.32
C ARG A 912 7.94 27.74 0.19
N GLU A 913 7.15 28.80 0.33
CA GLU A 913 7.63 30.18 0.19
C GLU A 913 8.65 30.53 1.28
N GLN A 914 8.34 30.20 2.54
CA GLN A 914 9.24 30.39 3.68
C GLN A 914 10.54 29.60 3.50
N ARG A 915 10.47 28.37 2.96
CA ARG A 915 11.68 27.59 2.67
C ARG A 915 12.55 28.24 1.60
N LEU A 916 11.97 28.66 0.48
CA LEU A 916 12.71 29.34 -0.60
C LEU A 916 13.30 30.67 -0.13
N GLU A 917 12.59 31.41 0.73
CA GLU A 917 13.07 32.65 1.33
C GLU A 917 14.22 32.40 2.31
N ASN A 918 14.09 31.38 3.17
CA ASN A 918 15.15 30.95 4.08
C ASN A 918 16.39 30.48 3.32
N GLU A 919 16.21 29.76 2.21
CA GLU A 919 17.32 29.32 1.35
C GLU A 919 18.05 30.50 0.72
N LYS A 920 17.32 31.49 0.20
CA LYS A 920 17.92 32.73 -0.32
C LYS A 920 18.71 33.46 0.75
N LYS A 921 18.14 33.65 1.94
CA LYS A 921 18.81 34.27 3.10
C LYS A 921 20.01 33.45 3.60
N SER A 922 19.99 32.12 3.44
CA SER A 922 21.08 31.23 3.87
C SER A 922 22.31 31.23 2.94
N LYS A 923 22.16 31.65 1.69
CA LYS A 923 23.31 31.87 0.78
C LYS A 923 24.19 33.04 1.23
N GLU A 924 23.73 33.84 2.19
CA GLU A 924 24.41 35.01 2.75
C GLU A 924 25.03 34.75 4.16
N GLY A 925 24.93 33.54 4.73
CA GLY A 925 25.58 33.17 6.01
C GLY A 925 24.95 31.96 6.74
N GLU A 926 25.72 31.36 7.68
CA GLU A 926 25.65 30.08 8.45
C GLU A 926 24.29 29.44 8.88
N ARG A 927 23.13 29.92 8.46
CA ARG A 927 21.81 29.38 8.86
C ARG A 927 21.40 28.03 8.26
N LYS A 928 22.26 27.35 7.48
CA LYS A 928 21.98 26.03 6.84
C LYS A 928 21.65 24.91 7.87
N GLN A 929 22.06 25.05 9.14
CA GLN A 929 22.03 23.96 10.14
C GLN A 929 20.72 23.81 10.96
N ASN A 930 19.82 24.80 11.00
CA ASN A 930 18.71 24.78 11.98
C ASN A 930 17.46 23.99 11.55
N PHE A 931 17.39 23.47 10.32
CA PHE A 931 16.24 22.66 9.91
C PHE A 931 16.45 21.20 10.31
N PHE A 932 15.56 20.66 11.15
CA PHE A 932 15.65 19.31 11.73
C PHE A 932 15.98 18.21 10.68
N TRP A 933 15.39 18.29 9.48
CA TRP A 933 15.58 17.30 8.41
C TRP A 933 16.95 17.33 7.73
N ASN A 934 17.75 18.36 7.97
CA ASN A 934 19.11 18.49 7.45
C ASN A 934 20.18 17.96 8.42
N LYS A 935 19.80 17.54 9.63
CA LYS A 935 20.72 16.86 10.54
C LYS A 935 21.11 15.49 9.98
N THR A 936 22.39 15.17 10.12
CA THR A 936 23.07 14.02 9.53
C THR A 936 23.41 12.98 10.59
N VAL A 937 23.48 11.71 10.19
CA VAL A 937 23.69 10.56 11.06
C VAL A 937 24.54 9.50 10.35
N ASP A 938 25.40 8.81 11.08
CA ASP A 938 26.13 7.68 10.50
C ASP A 938 25.23 6.44 10.52
N LEU A 939 25.05 5.80 9.36
CA LEU A 939 24.17 4.64 9.17
C LEU A 939 25.00 3.42 8.80
N GLN A 940 24.88 2.35 9.59
CA GLN A 940 25.48 1.05 9.30
C GLN A 940 24.40 0.06 8.84
N LEU A 941 24.61 -0.60 7.69
CA LEU A 941 23.71 -1.63 7.14
C LEU A 941 24.44 -2.98 7.00
N ASN A 942 23.74 -4.09 7.32
CA ASN A 942 24.26 -5.47 7.24
C ASN A 942 25.62 -5.68 7.92
N ASN A 943 25.97 -4.87 8.94
CA ASN A 943 27.27 -4.81 9.61
C ASN A 943 28.50 -4.58 8.70
N LYS A 944 28.30 -4.33 7.39
CA LYS A 944 29.37 -4.23 6.38
C LYS A 944 29.36 -2.94 5.58
N ILE A 945 28.21 -2.27 5.48
CA ILE A 945 28.05 -1.02 4.75
C ILE A 945 28.04 0.11 5.76
N ASN A 946 28.97 1.05 5.65
CA ASN A 946 28.99 2.27 6.45
C ASN A 946 28.64 3.47 5.57
N ILE A 947 27.73 4.31 6.05
CA ILE A 947 27.26 5.49 5.33
C ILE A 947 27.35 6.68 6.28
N PRO A 948 28.41 7.50 6.20
CA PRO A 948 28.57 8.65 7.07
C PRO A 948 27.62 9.77 6.69
N GLU A 949 27.29 10.62 7.66
CA GLU A 949 26.55 11.88 7.47
C GLU A 949 25.22 11.81 6.70
N VAL A 950 24.48 10.70 6.82
CA VAL A 950 23.17 10.53 6.18
C VAL A 950 22.14 11.47 6.80
N LYS A 951 21.56 12.35 5.99
CA LYS A 951 20.42 13.18 6.43
C LYS A 951 19.26 12.31 6.89
N LEU A 952 18.61 12.71 7.98
CA LEU A 952 17.50 11.94 8.58
C LEU A 952 16.41 11.58 7.57
N LYS A 953 16.07 12.50 6.65
CA LYS A 953 15.06 12.28 5.59
C LYS A 953 15.42 11.19 4.57
N ASP A 954 16.71 10.86 4.45
CA ASP A 954 17.25 10.00 3.38
C ASP A 954 17.58 8.57 3.85
N ILE A 955 17.52 8.27 5.16
CA ILE A 955 17.78 6.93 5.73
C ILE A 955 16.96 5.84 5.04
N GLY A 956 15.69 6.11 4.73
CA GLY A 956 14.81 5.15 4.06
C GLY A 956 15.27 4.75 2.66
N ASN A 957 16.03 5.60 1.97
CA ASN A 957 16.54 5.32 0.63
C ASN A 957 17.64 4.27 0.63
N PHE A 958 18.38 4.13 1.74
CA PHE A 958 19.51 3.21 1.86
C PHE A 958 19.09 1.81 2.34
N ARG A 959 18.01 1.70 3.14
CA ARG A 959 17.50 0.41 3.63
C ARG A 959 17.03 -0.56 2.54
N LYS A 960 16.79 -0.08 1.31
CA LYS A 960 16.49 -0.94 0.16
C LYS A 960 17.60 -1.99 -0.08
N TYR A 961 18.85 -1.67 0.28
CA TYR A 961 19.99 -2.55 0.08
C TYR A 961 19.99 -3.80 0.96
N GLU A 962 19.29 -3.78 2.10
CA GLU A 962 19.17 -4.94 3.01
C GLU A 962 18.43 -6.12 2.33
N LYS A 963 17.59 -5.83 1.32
CA LYS A 963 16.67 -6.81 0.71
C LYS A 963 17.03 -7.22 -0.71
N ASP A 964 17.91 -6.50 -1.39
CA ASP A 964 18.31 -6.84 -2.75
C ASP A 964 19.17 -8.11 -2.71
N GLU A 965 18.69 -9.20 -3.32
CA GLU A 965 19.37 -10.50 -3.32
C GLU A 965 20.77 -10.42 -3.93
N ARG A 966 20.99 -9.54 -4.92
CA ARG A 966 22.32 -9.35 -5.52
C ARG A 966 23.29 -8.80 -4.48
N ILE A 967 22.83 -7.85 -3.67
CA ILE A 967 23.62 -7.23 -2.60
C ILE A 967 23.95 -8.24 -1.52
N LYS A 968 22.96 -9.01 -1.05
CA LYS A 968 23.20 -10.10 -0.08
C LYS A 968 24.25 -11.09 -0.59
N VAL A 969 24.14 -11.50 -1.85
CA VAL A 969 25.05 -12.45 -2.47
C VAL A 969 26.46 -11.86 -2.58
N PHE A 970 26.65 -10.68 -3.17
CA PHE A 970 28.02 -10.18 -3.34
C PHE A 970 28.67 -9.72 -2.04
N LEU A 971 27.89 -9.33 -1.03
CA LEU A 971 28.41 -9.07 0.32
C LEU A 971 28.88 -10.35 1.01
N SER A 972 28.43 -11.53 0.56
CA SER A 972 28.86 -12.83 1.12
C SER A 972 30.22 -13.29 0.60
N TYR A 973 30.70 -12.72 -0.52
CA TYR A 973 31.99 -13.08 -1.14
C TYR A 973 33.20 -12.68 -0.30
N ASN A 974 33.08 -11.61 0.50
CA ASN A 974 34.07 -11.12 1.47
C ASN A 974 35.46 -10.71 0.92
N ASP A 975 35.67 -10.59 -0.40
CA ASP A 975 36.94 -10.12 -0.96
C ASP A 975 37.06 -8.59 -1.06
N ILE A 976 35.95 -7.87 -0.89
CA ILE A 976 35.90 -6.41 -0.75
C ILE A 976 35.39 -6.07 0.64
N THR A 977 36.11 -5.19 1.35
CA THR A 977 35.74 -4.63 2.66
C THR A 977 35.30 -3.17 2.53
N ASP A 978 34.83 -2.60 3.64
CA ASP A 978 34.56 -1.16 3.79
C ASP A 978 33.56 -0.63 2.75
N TRP A 979 32.41 -1.28 2.66
CA TRP A 979 31.41 -0.93 1.66
C TRP A 979 30.79 0.44 1.93
N MET A 980 30.75 1.26 0.89
CA MET A 980 30.04 2.53 0.83
C MET A 980 28.72 2.35 0.07
N ALA A 981 27.67 3.07 0.45
CA ALA A 981 26.41 3.02 -0.29
C ALA A 981 26.49 3.71 -1.66
N TYR A 982 27.02 4.93 -1.66
CA TYR A 982 27.17 5.81 -2.81
C TYR A 982 28.58 6.37 -2.88
N LEU A 983 28.91 6.96 -4.01
CA LEU A 983 30.22 7.57 -4.23
C LEU A 983 30.21 9.00 -3.65
N PRO A 984 31.08 9.32 -2.66
CA PRO A 984 31.18 10.68 -2.12
C PRO A 984 31.62 11.69 -3.18
N ASN A 985 31.18 12.95 -3.13
CA ASN A 985 31.54 13.95 -4.14
C ASN A 985 33.06 14.25 -4.19
N ASP A 986 33.73 14.15 -3.05
CA ASP A 986 35.16 14.37 -2.86
C ASP A 986 36.02 13.12 -3.13
N TRP A 987 35.43 12.05 -3.69
CA TRP A 987 36.15 10.79 -3.90
C TRP A 987 37.43 10.94 -4.72
N GLN A 988 37.47 11.90 -5.66
CA GLN A 988 38.62 12.17 -6.53
C GLN A 988 39.81 12.76 -5.76
N GLU A 989 39.56 13.41 -4.62
CA GLU A 989 40.61 13.96 -3.76
C GLU A 989 41.28 12.86 -2.93
N LYS A 990 40.53 11.80 -2.61
CA LYS A 990 40.96 10.69 -1.75
C LYS A 990 41.42 9.44 -2.51
N HIS A 991 41.01 9.29 -3.76
CA HIS A 991 41.31 8.12 -4.58
C HIS A 991 41.69 8.51 -6.01
N THR A 992 42.81 7.97 -6.49
CA THR A 992 43.25 8.10 -7.88
C THR A 992 42.42 7.29 -8.87
N ILE A 993 41.67 6.29 -8.39
CA ILE A 993 40.80 5.42 -9.20
C ILE A 993 39.44 5.34 -8.53
N LYS A 994 38.37 5.30 -9.33
CA LYS A 994 37.00 5.23 -8.83
C LYS A 994 36.82 4.00 -7.92
N PRO A 995 36.45 4.20 -6.64
CA PRO A 995 36.31 3.09 -5.69
C PRO A 995 35.16 2.17 -6.13
N ILE A 996 35.42 0.86 -6.12
CA ILE A 996 34.45 -0.17 -6.53
C ILE A 996 33.67 -0.76 -5.36
N ASN A 997 34.12 -0.52 -4.12
CA ASN A 997 33.43 -0.87 -2.87
C ASN A 997 32.20 0.02 -2.64
N VAL A 998 31.52 0.44 -3.72
CA VAL A 998 30.33 1.29 -3.70
C VAL A 998 29.15 0.52 -4.25
N ILE A 999 28.11 0.36 -3.44
CA ILE A 999 26.91 -0.44 -3.78
C ILE A 999 26.21 0.09 -5.04
N ASP A 1000 25.95 1.39 -5.12
CA ASP A 1000 25.28 1.98 -6.29
C ASP A 1000 26.08 1.77 -7.58
N ILE A 1001 27.41 1.82 -7.51
CA ILE A 1001 28.28 1.54 -8.66
C ILE A 1001 28.14 0.07 -9.07
N GLN A 1002 28.16 -0.88 -8.15
CA GLN A 1002 28.01 -2.30 -8.45
C GLN A 1002 26.66 -2.59 -9.13
N ILE A 1003 25.57 -2.04 -8.61
CA ILE A 1003 24.22 -2.26 -9.14
C ILE A 1003 24.05 -1.59 -10.51
N ASP A 1004 24.45 -0.32 -10.65
CA ASP A 1004 24.33 0.37 -11.93
C ASP A 1004 25.23 -0.28 -13.01
N LYS A 1005 26.43 -0.74 -12.64
CA LYS A 1005 27.30 -1.48 -13.56
C LYS A 1005 26.73 -2.84 -13.92
N TYR A 1006 26.14 -3.56 -12.96
CA TYR A 1006 25.45 -4.81 -13.22
C TYR A 1006 24.34 -4.63 -14.27
N GLU A 1007 23.49 -3.62 -14.12
CA GLU A 1007 22.43 -3.34 -15.09
C GLU A 1007 22.99 -2.99 -16.46
N LYS A 1008 24.02 -2.12 -16.53
CA LYS A 1008 24.68 -1.76 -17.80
C LYS A 1008 25.30 -2.97 -18.48
N ILE A 1009 25.98 -3.84 -17.74
CA ILE A 1009 26.63 -5.02 -18.28
C ILE A 1009 25.60 -6.04 -18.75
N ARG A 1010 24.56 -6.29 -17.94
CA ARG A 1010 23.48 -7.18 -18.36
C ARG A 1010 22.89 -6.71 -19.69
N GLN A 1011 22.52 -5.44 -19.77
CA GLN A 1011 21.79 -4.89 -20.91
C GLN A 1011 22.70 -4.73 -22.12
N HIS A 1012 23.81 -4.00 -22.02
CA HIS A 1012 24.61 -3.55 -23.17
C HIS A 1012 25.72 -4.51 -23.60
N HIS A 1013 26.15 -5.41 -22.72
CA HIS A 1013 27.31 -6.27 -22.96
C HIS A 1013 26.94 -7.76 -22.96
N LEU A 1014 26.53 -8.32 -21.82
CA LEU A 1014 26.32 -9.76 -21.68
C LEU A 1014 25.20 -10.29 -22.59
N LEU A 1015 24.01 -9.68 -22.58
CA LEU A 1015 22.92 -10.12 -23.45
C LEU A 1015 23.27 -9.96 -24.93
N LYS A 1016 24.03 -8.92 -25.28
CA LYS A 1016 24.53 -8.72 -26.64
C LYS A 1016 25.50 -9.83 -27.05
N GLU A 1017 26.46 -10.18 -26.20
CA GLU A 1017 27.41 -11.27 -26.49
C GLU A 1017 26.74 -12.64 -26.54
N VAL A 1018 25.73 -12.88 -25.68
CA VAL A 1018 24.89 -14.08 -25.77
C VAL A 1018 24.20 -14.17 -27.13
N GLN A 1019 23.61 -13.08 -27.61
CA GLN A 1019 22.95 -13.04 -28.92
C GLN A 1019 23.93 -13.19 -30.08
N ASN A 1020 25.13 -12.60 -29.99
CA ASN A 1020 26.18 -12.78 -30.98
C ASN A 1020 26.61 -14.25 -31.07
N LEU A 1021 26.85 -14.89 -29.91
CA LEU A 1021 27.21 -16.29 -29.85
C LEU A 1021 26.09 -17.20 -30.38
N GLU A 1022 24.84 -16.92 -30.03
CA GLU A 1022 23.68 -17.64 -30.57
C GLU A 1022 23.58 -17.49 -32.09
N SER A 1023 23.84 -16.30 -32.64
CA SER A 1023 23.90 -16.06 -34.09
C SER A 1023 24.99 -16.88 -34.77
N GLU A 1024 26.21 -16.87 -34.20
CA GLU A 1024 27.35 -17.64 -34.72
C GLU A 1024 27.04 -19.15 -34.75
N ILE A 1025 26.46 -19.67 -33.67
CA ILE A 1025 26.07 -21.09 -33.56
C ILE A 1025 24.94 -21.40 -34.53
N TYR A 1026 23.86 -20.59 -34.53
CA TYR A 1026 22.67 -20.84 -35.35
C TYR A 1026 22.99 -20.87 -36.85
N ASN A 1027 23.90 -20.01 -37.30
CA ASN A 1027 24.30 -19.94 -38.70
C ASN A 1027 25.20 -21.12 -39.13
N LYS A 1028 25.89 -21.78 -38.18
CA LYS A 1028 26.79 -22.92 -38.44
C LYS A 1028 26.17 -24.29 -38.12
N ALA A 1029 25.11 -24.32 -37.31
CA ALA A 1029 24.44 -25.55 -36.91
C ALA A 1029 23.73 -26.21 -38.10
N ILE A 1030 23.93 -27.53 -38.25
CA ILE A 1030 23.33 -28.33 -39.33
C ILE A 1030 21.85 -28.58 -39.01
N ASN A 1031 21.54 -28.94 -37.77
CA ASN A 1031 20.18 -29.20 -37.31
C ASN A 1031 19.74 -28.16 -36.27
N LYS A 1032 19.02 -27.14 -36.76
CA LYS A 1032 18.54 -26.00 -35.96
C LYS A 1032 17.47 -26.41 -34.94
N GLU A 1033 16.74 -27.49 -35.18
CA GLU A 1033 15.70 -28.00 -34.28
C GLU A 1033 16.28 -28.47 -32.94
N GLU A 1034 17.50 -29.03 -32.94
CA GLU A 1034 18.15 -29.47 -31.69
C GLU A 1034 18.56 -28.32 -30.77
N LEU A 1035 18.57 -27.07 -31.28
CA LEU A 1035 18.87 -25.86 -30.52
C LEU A 1035 17.63 -25.34 -29.76
N LEU A 1036 16.45 -25.83 -30.14
CA LEU A 1036 15.17 -25.40 -29.58
C LEU A 1036 14.72 -26.35 -28.47
N GLN A 1037 14.00 -25.80 -27.49
CA GLN A 1037 13.32 -26.53 -26.44
C GLN A 1037 11.82 -26.40 -26.65
N GLU A 1038 11.16 -27.56 -26.73
CA GLU A 1038 9.70 -27.64 -26.77
C GLU A 1038 9.13 -27.34 -25.39
N ASP A 1039 8.18 -26.42 -25.32
CA ASP A 1039 7.42 -26.12 -24.11
C ASP A 1039 6.21 -27.08 -23.96
N ILE A 1040 5.46 -26.93 -22.87
CA ILE A 1040 4.31 -27.79 -22.55
C ILE A 1040 3.18 -27.68 -23.61
N LYS A 1041 3.17 -26.60 -24.40
CA LYS A 1041 2.18 -26.35 -25.46
C LYS A 1041 2.69 -26.78 -26.84
N GLY A 1042 3.88 -27.37 -26.95
CA GLY A 1042 4.50 -27.77 -28.21
C GLY A 1042 5.22 -26.64 -28.94
N ASN A 1043 5.35 -25.44 -28.35
CA ASN A 1043 6.07 -24.34 -29.00
C ASN A 1043 7.57 -24.54 -28.82
N LYS A 1044 8.33 -24.33 -29.90
CA LYS A 1044 9.78 -24.51 -29.91
C LYS A 1044 10.48 -23.20 -29.65
N ASN A 1045 11.00 -23.05 -28.44
CA ASN A 1045 11.69 -21.84 -28.00
C ASN A 1045 13.21 -22.03 -28.00
N PRO A 1046 14.00 -21.04 -28.41
CA PRO A 1046 15.46 -21.09 -28.28
C PRO A 1046 15.87 -21.31 -26.82
N ASN A 1047 16.86 -22.19 -26.60
CA ASN A 1047 17.41 -22.42 -25.26
C ASN A 1047 18.94 -22.32 -25.28
N PHE A 1048 19.48 -21.36 -24.53
CA PHE A 1048 20.92 -21.09 -24.54
C PHE A 1048 21.78 -22.32 -24.17
N LYS A 1049 21.34 -23.16 -23.21
CA LYS A 1049 22.03 -24.42 -22.87
C LYS A 1049 22.07 -25.37 -24.08
N LYS A 1050 20.96 -25.51 -24.82
CA LYS A 1050 20.92 -26.34 -26.04
C LYS A 1050 21.80 -25.77 -27.15
N TYR A 1051 21.86 -24.45 -27.30
CA TYR A 1051 22.77 -23.80 -28.25
C TYR A 1051 24.23 -24.17 -27.98
N ILE A 1052 24.64 -24.18 -26.71
CA ILE A 1052 26.01 -24.57 -26.35
C ILE A 1052 26.21 -26.08 -26.49
N VAL A 1053 25.37 -26.91 -25.88
CA VAL A 1053 25.60 -28.36 -25.81
C VAL A 1053 25.32 -29.05 -27.15
N ASN A 1054 24.16 -28.81 -27.76
CA ASN A 1054 23.76 -29.48 -29.00
C ASN A 1054 24.28 -28.75 -30.25
N GLY A 1055 24.36 -27.42 -30.21
CA GLY A 1055 24.87 -26.64 -31.33
C GLY A 1055 26.40 -26.63 -31.37
N LEU A 1056 27.02 -25.93 -30.41
CA LEU A 1056 28.46 -25.71 -30.41
C LEU A 1056 29.26 -27.00 -30.22
N LEU A 1057 28.99 -27.77 -29.15
CA LEU A 1057 29.80 -28.94 -28.83
C LEU A 1057 29.49 -30.14 -29.74
N LYS A 1058 28.22 -30.52 -29.85
CA LYS A 1058 27.80 -31.70 -30.64
C LYS A 1058 27.92 -31.47 -32.14
N GLN A 1059 27.24 -30.45 -32.69
CA GLN A 1059 27.16 -30.28 -34.15
C GLN A 1059 28.39 -29.59 -34.77
N ILE A 1060 28.90 -28.53 -34.14
CA ILE A 1060 30.01 -27.74 -34.72
C ILE A 1060 31.37 -28.33 -34.39
N LYS A 1061 31.59 -28.79 -33.15
CA LYS A 1061 32.88 -29.37 -32.71
C LYS A 1061 32.92 -30.90 -32.79
N GLY A 1062 31.79 -31.57 -33.02
CA GLY A 1062 31.73 -33.04 -33.19
C GLY A 1062 31.94 -33.84 -31.90
N LEU A 1063 31.68 -33.28 -30.72
CA LEU A 1063 31.90 -33.94 -29.43
C LEU A 1063 30.69 -34.79 -28.99
N ASN A 1064 30.95 -35.91 -28.30
CA ASN A 1064 29.90 -36.70 -27.67
C ASN A 1064 29.46 -36.05 -26.34
N VAL A 1065 28.18 -35.67 -26.26
CA VAL A 1065 27.60 -34.94 -25.11
C VAL A 1065 26.53 -35.73 -24.34
N GLU A 1066 26.29 -37.01 -24.64
CA GLU A 1066 25.22 -37.80 -24.00
C GLU A 1066 25.42 -37.98 -22.48
N ASN A 1067 26.67 -38.02 -22.01
CA ASN A 1067 27.02 -38.19 -20.59
C ASN A 1067 27.51 -36.89 -19.92
N PHE A 1068 27.30 -35.73 -20.55
CA PHE A 1068 27.82 -34.45 -20.07
C PHE A 1068 27.13 -34.01 -18.76
N LYS A 1069 27.91 -33.81 -17.70
CA LYS A 1069 27.40 -33.36 -16.39
C LYS A 1069 27.10 -31.86 -16.42
N ILE A 1070 25.85 -31.51 -16.69
CA ILE A 1070 25.36 -30.13 -16.62
C ILE A 1070 23.98 -30.09 -15.93
N PRO A 1071 23.77 -29.18 -14.95
CA PRO A 1071 22.47 -29.01 -14.30
C PRO A 1071 21.32 -28.88 -15.30
N ASN A 1072 20.22 -29.58 -15.02
CA ASN A 1072 19.02 -29.63 -15.85
C ASN A 1072 17.93 -28.64 -15.42
N SER A 1073 18.04 -28.09 -14.21
CA SER A 1073 17.06 -27.17 -13.64
C SER A 1073 17.72 -25.99 -12.91
N ASP A 1074 17.00 -24.87 -12.79
CA ASP A 1074 17.45 -23.70 -12.02
C ASP A 1074 17.72 -24.04 -10.54
N LYS A 1075 16.99 -25.01 -9.98
CA LYS A 1075 17.21 -25.50 -8.62
C LYS A 1075 18.59 -26.14 -8.47
N GLU A 1076 18.98 -26.97 -9.43
CA GLU A 1076 20.32 -27.58 -9.45
C GLU A 1076 21.40 -26.53 -9.66
N PHE A 1077 21.19 -25.54 -10.53
CA PHE A 1077 22.12 -24.42 -10.69
C PHE A 1077 22.29 -23.60 -9.40
N ASN A 1078 21.22 -23.42 -8.61
CA ASN A 1078 21.29 -22.69 -7.34
C ASN A 1078 22.01 -23.47 -6.23
N ALA A 1079 21.97 -24.80 -6.29
CA ALA A 1079 22.58 -25.71 -5.32
C ALA A 1079 24.04 -26.09 -5.65
N LEU A 1080 24.63 -25.52 -6.73
CA LEU A 1080 26.02 -25.78 -7.08
C LEU A 1080 26.97 -25.34 -5.96
N SER A 1081 27.84 -26.27 -5.55
CA SER A 1081 28.93 -26.05 -4.60
C SER A 1081 30.28 -26.12 -5.31
N GLU A 1082 31.33 -25.64 -4.63
CA GLU A 1082 32.70 -25.73 -5.12
C GLU A 1082 33.12 -27.20 -5.34
N GLU A 1083 32.76 -28.10 -4.44
CA GLU A 1083 33.05 -29.54 -4.55
C GLU A 1083 32.39 -30.16 -5.78
N THR A 1084 31.12 -29.81 -6.04
CA THR A 1084 30.38 -30.30 -7.21
C THR A 1084 31.06 -29.87 -8.50
N LEU A 1085 31.44 -28.59 -8.63
CA LEU A 1085 32.12 -28.08 -9.83
C LEU A 1085 33.49 -28.71 -10.03
N ARG A 1086 34.26 -28.95 -8.95
CA ARG A 1086 35.56 -29.63 -9.03
C ARG A 1086 35.45 -31.09 -9.49
N SER A 1087 34.29 -31.73 -9.31
CA SER A 1087 34.04 -33.10 -9.78
C SER A 1087 33.77 -33.21 -11.29
N TYR A 1088 33.53 -32.08 -11.97
CA TYR A 1088 33.27 -32.02 -13.40
C TYR A 1088 34.58 -31.93 -14.18
N THR A 1089 34.58 -32.39 -15.43
CA THR A 1089 35.71 -32.18 -16.36
C THR A 1089 35.88 -30.69 -16.68
N GLU A 1090 37.05 -30.28 -17.15
CA GLU A 1090 37.33 -28.87 -17.46
C GLU A 1090 36.32 -28.27 -18.47
N LEU A 1091 35.93 -29.03 -19.49
CA LEU A 1091 34.93 -28.59 -20.47
C LEU A 1091 33.53 -28.49 -19.85
N GLU A 1092 33.13 -29.46 -19.01
CA GLU A 1092 31.86 -29.42 -18.27
C GLU A 1092 31.78 -28.23 -17.31
N GLN A 1093 32.89 -27.91 -16.62
CA GLN A 1093 33.00 -26.74 -15.76
C GLN A 1093 32.77 -25.45 -16.56
N LYS A 1094 33.50 -25.28 -17.67
CA LYS A 1094 33.40 -24.10 -18.54
C LYS A 1094 31.99 -23.92 -19.10
N VAL A 1095 31.39 -24.99 -19.62
CA VAL A 1095 30.03 -24.97 -20.19
C VAL A 1095 28.98 -24.68 -19.11
N THR A 1096 29.10 -25.31 -17.94
CA THR A 1096 28.21 -25.06 -16.79
C THR A 1096 28.28 -23.61 -16.34
N LEU A 1097 29.48 -23.03 -16.23
CA LEU A 1097 29.67 -21.62 -15.85
C LEU A 1097 29.10 -20.65 -16.89
N LEU A 1098 29.32 -20.93 -18.18
CA LEU A 1098 28.81 -20.08 -19.27
C LEU A 1098 27.28 -20.01 -19.28
N VAL A 1099 26.60 -21.15 -19.09
CA VAL A 1099 25.14 -21.22 -18.96
C VAL A 1099 24.66 -20.58 -17.65
N LEU A 1100 25.35 -20.85 -16.53
CA LEU A 1100 25.00 -20.30 -15.22
C LEU A 1100 25.07 -18.78 -15.21
N ILE A 1101 26.16 -18.18 -15.70
CA ILE A 1101 26.33 -16.72 -15.74
C ILE A 1101 25.21 -16.08 -16.56
N ARG A 1102 24.91 -16.63 -17.75
CA ARG A 1102 23.79 -16.14 -18.58
C ARG A 1102 22.46 -16.23 -17.82
N ASN A 1103 22.15 -17.36 -17.19
CA ASN A 1103 20.89 -17.57 -16.48
C ASN A 1103 20.76 -16.65 -15.27
N LYS A 1104 21.81 -16.54 -14.44
CA LYS A 1104 21.83 -15.65 -13.28
C LYS A 1104 21.58 -14.20 -13.70
N PHE A 1105 22.26 -13.73 -14.74
CA PHE A 1105 22.04 -12.37 -15.22
C PHE A 1105 20.64 -12.18 -15.81
N ALA A 1106 20.11 -13.13 -16.58
CA ALA A 1106 18.75 -13.09 -17.12
C ALA A 1106 17.67 -13.04 -16.02
N HIS A 1107 17.95 -13.64 -14.85
CA HIS A 1107 17.07 -13.64 -13.67
C HIS A 1107 17.40 -12.55 -12.64
N ASN A 1108 18.22 -11.56 -13.02
CA ASN A 1108 18.63 -10.46 -12.14
C ASN A 1108 19.31 -10.92 -10.83
N GLN A 1109 20.16 -11.94 -10.93
CA GLN A 1109 20.89 -12.56 -9.82
C GLN A 1109 22.39 -12.64 -10.10
N LEU A 1110 23.16 -12.89 -9.04
CA LEU A 1110 24.57 -13.27 -9.13
C LEU A 1110 24.77 -14.74 -8.73
N PRO A 1111 25.85 -15.41 -9.18
CA PRO A 1111 26.22 -16.73 -8.68
C PRO A 1111 26.42 -16.75 -7.16
N ASN A 1112 26.28 -17.91 -6.51
CA ASN A 1112 26.44 -18.00 -5.06
C ASN A 1112 27.92 -17.90 -4.63
N LYS A 1113 28.18 -17.87 -3.32
CA LYS A 1113 29.54 -17.73 -2.75
C LYS A 1113 30.48 -18.86 -3.16
N ASP A 1114 29.99 -20.10 -3.19
CA ASP A 1114 30.82 -21.27 -3.49
C ASP A 1114 31.23 -21.31 -4.95
N VAL A 1115 30.30 -20.95 -5.85
CA VAL A 1115 30.61 -20.75 -7.27
C VAL A 1115 31.63 -19.63 -7.43
N TYR A 1116 31.47 -18.50 -6.73
CA TYR A 1116 32.46 -17.41 -6.79
C TYR A 1116 33.85 -17.86 -6.34
N ALA A 1117 33.94 -18.61 -5.23
CA ALA A 1117 35.19 -19.18 -4.73
C ALA A 1117 35.85 -20.07 -5.78
N PHE A 1118 35.07 -20.93 -6.43
CA PHE A 1118 35.55 -21.76 -7.53
C PHE A 1118 36.06 -20.92 -8.72
N THR A 1119 35.31 -19.91 -9.17
CA THR A 1119 35.71 -19.11 -10.35
C THR A 1119 36.99 -18.31 -10.13
N GLN A 1120 37.34 -17.97 -8.88
CA GLN A 1120 38.63 -17.33 -8.56
C GLN A 1120 39.83 -18.20 -8.95
N SER A 1121 39.67 -19.52 -9.03
CA SER A 1121 40.73 -20.43 -9.52
C SER A 1121 40.96 -20.35 -11.03
N ILE A 1122 39.93 -19.98 -11.81
CA ILE A 1122 39.99 -19.86 -13.28
C ILE A 1122 40.47 -18.47 -13.70
N ARG A 1123 39.96 -17.43 -13.02
CA ARG A 1123 40.32 -16.04 -13.23
C ARG A 1123 40.19 -15.31 -11.90
N LYS A 1124 41.28 -14.71 -11.43
CA LYS A 1124 41.24 -13.83 -10.27
C LYS A 1124 40.60 -12.50 -10.62
N ARG A 1125 39.69 -12.01 -9.78
CA ARG A 1125 39.11 -10.67 -9.92
C ARG A 1125 40.19 -9.60 -9.72
N GLN A 1126 40.20 -8.58 -10.57
CA GLN A 1126 41.10 -7.45 -10.40
C GLN A 1126 40.59 -6.49 -9.32
N LYS A 1127 41.49 -5.81 -8.60
CA LYS A 1127 41.11 -4.91 -7.50
C LYS A 1127 40.13 -3.79 -7.90
N ASN A 1128 40.18 -3.31 -9.15
CA ASN A 1128 39.35 -2.20 -9.65
C ASN A 1128 38.18 -2.68 -10.54
N GLU A 1129 37.88 -3.97 -10.52
CA GLU A 1129 36.83 -4.58 -11.34
C GLU A 1129 35.58 -4.86 -10.51
N THR A 1130 34.41 -4.40 -10.97
CA THR A 1130 33.13 -4.75 -10.32
C THR A 1130 32.79 -6.24 -10.49
N TYR A 1131 31.93 -6.81 -9.64
CA TYR A 1131 31.58 -8.23 -9.78
C TYR A 1131 30.89 -8.55 -11.10
N ALA A 1132 30.09 -7.60 -11.62
CA ALA A 1132 29.46 -7.77 -12.90
C ALA A 1132 30.46 -7.75 -14.07
N GLU A 1133 31.46 -6.85 -14.02
CA GLU A 1133 32.58 -6.82 -14.99
C GLU A 1133 33.39 -8.13 -14.89
N TYR A 1134 33.62 -8.62 -13.68
CA TYR A 1134 34.29 -9.89 -13.44
C TYR A 1134 33.62 -11.07 -14.14
N TYR A 1135 32.31 -11.23 -13.92
CA TYR A 1135 31.56 -12.33 -14.52
C TYR A 1135 31.41 -12.18 -16.03
N PHE A 1136 31.29 -10.95 -16.55
CA PHE A 1136 31.27 -10.71 -17.99
C PHE A 1136 32.61 -11.06 -18.64
N ASN A 1137 33.73 -10.59 -18.09
CA ASN A 1137 35.06 -10.93 -18.59
C ASN A 1137 35.39 -12.42 -18.45
N LEU A 1138 34.88 -13.07 -17.40
CA LEU A 1138 34.95 -14.53 -17.27
C LEU A 1138 34.12 -15.23 -18.35
N PHE A 1139 32.91 -14.73 -18.63
CA PHE A 1139 32.07 -15.23 -19.72
C PHE A 1139 32.76 -15.10 -21.08
N GLU A 1140 33.38 -13.96 -21.38
CA GLU A 1140 34.14 -13.76 -22.63
C GLU A 1140 35.37 -14.67 -22.72
N LYS A 1141 36.13 -14.82 -21.62
CA LYS A 1141 37.28 -15.74 -21.56
C LYS A 1141 36.83 -17.18 -21.85
N ILE A 1142 35.80 -17.65 -21.15
CA ILE A 1142 35.28 -19.01 -21.34
C ILE A 1142 34.76 -19.19 -22.77
N ARG A 1143 34.03 -18.21 -23.31
CA ARG A 1143 33.56 -18.24 -24.69
C ARG A 1143 34.72 -18.34 -25.68
N GLY A 1144 35.82 -17.61 -25.47
CA GLY A 1144 36.97 -17.65 -26.37
C GLY A 1144 37.75 -18.98 -26.31
N GLU A 1145 37.67 -19.68 -25.18
CA GLU A 1145 38.36 -20.98 -24.97
C GLU A 1145 37.57 -22.19 -25.52
N ILE A 1146 36.24 -22.08 -25.66
CA ILE A 1146 35.37 -23.13 -26.22
C ILE A 1146 35.17 -22.87 -27.72
#